data_AF-A0A3M6WXD8-F1
#
_entry.id   AF-A0A3M6WXD8-F1
#
_cell.length_a   1.000
_cell.length_b   1.000
_cell.length_c   1.000
_cell.angle_alpha   90.00
_cell.angle_beta   90.00
_cell.angle_gamma   90.00
#
_symmetry.space_group_name_H-M   'P 1'
#
loop_
_entity.id
_entity.type
_entity.pdbx_description
1 polymer ?
#
loop_
_entity_poly.entity_id
_entity_poly.type
_entity_poly.pdbx_seq_one_letter_code
_entity_poly.pdbx_strand_id
1 'polypeptide(L)'
;MAAEVLVGQLEQIKRLDEEGYHWFCPRTSPSDPNLFYDEDLLDQVKNETQQEKERRHKAIVEAESRRETAIAASEILAYSDATSYQETFKDGLKHQLQRCDVCVREFHRSRARLRNTLEESHDSDEVAVFMRTFDDMNISRIASGLKSMTENLLDLPPDQRSIATAGDEGMYALFESLHCIPFLRDENLLREHLDQPFKMVQSKKKLKIPAYAPGMAAFLFSHEELRSSWAYRNMNSIKRPLTGPEFEYGVKPFLESSMHRVNVLSLEMDFLPTFWKGVHQILSKMNKEVLSAHIRSLEPNLYTLAMEHWQLDASHFADMTACYTILLTLSPADFWDAMGGINGQHVVENILRSPVLQRLLRETREEVPLHLEEKLSWVLPFMKSMKPANLVPPTRAMLDQLLKEFQDENKGYSRYAKRICWSIGLQALLCALQRARTSLRGDTVVVHLVEIVSKDHIHNLMQELDGIEKKTELQVDEQEQLVLDIIENTLVLDIQTLSQARQVILTTKELESNDAVGLSSLQTWKTAIRSMKSGHASLPTSIVSGIDGLLHLEKFTPRQMQAARQHTEKWNHGYDRLLALVGHELLDRLEAFSAEQLVELYQEQKAARGLVNLLFSGEGQIHQSTLSVFKNLSGEDNRRDCLMHLVKAFFSTTLTAVANAQSVIAKHHVFAPCSTFMKISTDILSCLCDSNDGVLRSKTISEEADIKALELFWEMTWTALETIFRQTEPWSNLGYDKTMMQDFCRETMDFADFVFDQYSIIAHTLTSARSAQGLKGGKEVGKALLKFPTEAFTNIIRWLRLRDEYLITRAVGLTAKILVRLQEVGIEIDAKAAQYIEDVVTSSEKNAKIKTKLTMNQKAELQRALEKHLGESIEITESRPVASAQAKKQGTLAGWASSSSGRSTPVEGAKPAKRPGTIDVDAWSAKSDADREKRRLAQEHDKAYADLIGGASKGSEAFKQMQAGRKLPLSKPMPATQKAAQRQQDDHKGFLTKRKMEKEAAEKRKAEELAKQKLGAGSGVAGLGDMGKDHSVKGQGVYVDSDESESEDDDDDDEAKQLNDELFGDISKTKKIVRPNVDPNGAVGLKPEVKKGPTKIQRTQRNARDMRARLAPDLQPLHKVILKWDFFH
;
A
#
# COMPACT_ATOMS: atom_id res chain seq x y z
N MET A 1 -21.53 60.30 -11.87
CA MET A 1 -21.71 59.08 -11.07
C MET A 1 -20.38 58.41 -10.75
N ALA A 2 -19.63 57.83 -11.70
CA ALA A 2 -18.38 57.10 -11.41
C ALA A 2 -17.38 57.90 -10.52
N ALA A 3 -16.99 59.11 -10.94
CA ALA A 3 -16.10 59.97 -10.14
C ALA A 3 -16.67 60.37 -8.76
N GLU A 4 -18.00 60.49 -8.62
CA GLU A 4 -18.65 60.80 -7.32
C GLU A 4 -18.57 59.60 -6.37
N VAL A 5 -18.63 58.36 -6.90
CA VAL A 5 -18.40 57.13 -6.11
C VAL A 5 -16.94 57.05 -5.66
N LEU A 6 -15.98 57.33 -6.55
CA LEU A 6 -14.55 57.33 -6.20
C LEU A 6 -14.21 58.39 -5.13
N VAL A 7 -14.78 59.60 -5.23
CA VAL A 7 -14.63 60.63 -4.19
C VAL A 7 -15.30 60.19 -2.88
N GLY A 8 -16.48 59.57 -2.92
CA GLY A 8 -17.14 59.02 -1.73
C GLY A 8 -16.33 57.91 -1.04
N GLN A 9 -15.67 57.04 -1.81
CA GLN A 9 -14.73 56.03 -1.29
C GLN A 9 -13.51 56.70 -0.66
N LEU A 10 -12.89 57.67 -1.34
CA LEU A 10 -11.74 58.43 -0.82
C LEU A 10 -12.07 59.14 0.51
N GLU A 11 -13.25 59.76 0.63
CA GLU A 11 -13.72 60.34 1.88
C GLU A 11 -13.93 59.28 2.98
N GLN A 12 -14.52 58.12 2.66
CA GLN A 12 -14.72 57.03 3.61
C GLN A 12 -13.38 56.53 4.18
N ILE A 13 -12.39 56.31 3.31
CA ILE A 13 -11.05 55.85 3.68
C ILE A 13 -10.33 56.90 4.53
N LYS A 14 -10.45 58.19 4.18
CA LYS A 14 -9.85 59.28 4.94
C LYS A 14 -10.41 59.37 6.36
N ARG A 15 -11.73 59.23 6.54
CA ARG A 15 -12.36 59.20 7.88
C ARG A 15 -11.87 58.01 8.71
N LEU A 16 -11.72 56.83 8.09
CA LEU A 16 -11.12 55.67 8.75
C LEU A 16 -9.66 55.92 9.18
N ASP A 17 -8.89 56.71 8.43
CA ASP A 17 -7.53 57.09 8.82
C ASP A 17 -7.51 58.08 10.00
N GLU A 18 -8.43 59.06 10.00
CA GLU A 18 -8.64 60.01 11.10
C GLU A 18 -9.11 59.28 12.39
N GLU A 19 -9.81 58.16 12.25
CA GLU A 19 -10.15 57.22 13.34
C GLU A 19 -9.00 56.26 13.74
N GLY A 20 -7.89 56.25 12.99
CA GLY A 20 -6.67 55.47 13.28
C GLY A 20 -6.61 54.07 12.65
N TYR A 21 -7.55 53.71 11.77
CA TYR A 21 -7.54 52.42 11.07
C TYR A 21 -6.51 52.36 9.96
N HIS A 22 -5.89 51.19 9.80
CA HIS A 22 -5.02 50.90 8.66
C HIS A 22 -5.84 50.54 7.43
N TRP A 23 -5.52 51.13 6.28
CA TRP A 23 -6.28 50.93 5.03
C TRP A 23 -6.16 49.49 4.50
N PHE A 24 -4.94 48.93 4.53
CA PHE A 24 -4.60 47.70 3.82
C PHE A 24 -4.37 46.48 4.74
N CYS A 25 -4.50 46.61 6.07
CA CYS A 25 -4.26 45.50 7.00
C CYS A 25 -5.23 45.51 8.21
N PRO A 26 -5.29 44.42 9.02
CA PRO A 26 -6.26 44.31 10.11
C PRO A 26 -6.01 45.19 11.33
N ARG A 27 -4.85 45.87 11.44
CA ARG A 27 -4.53 46.74 12.57
C ARG A 27 -5.54 47.90 12.67
N THR A 28 -6.08 48.11 13.87
CA THR A 28 -7.15 49.09 14.13
C THR A 28 -6.69 50.33 14.91
N SER A 29 -5.40 50.40 15.23
CA SER A 29 -4.76 51.61 15.76
C SER A 29 -3.26 51.62 15.40
N PRO A 30 -2.59 52.78 15.37
CA PRO A 30 -1.15 52.86 15.08
C PRO A 30 -0.25 52.10 16.06
N SER A 31 -0.76 51.79 17.26
CA SER A 31 -0.06 51.04 18.31
C SER A 31 -0.45 49.56 18.42
N ASP A 32 -1.25 49.03 17.47
CA ASP A 32 -1.76 47.66 17.50
C ASP A 32 -0.65 46.63 17.22
N PRO A 33 -0.20 45.83 18.23
CA PRO A 33 0.92 44.91 18.07
C PRO A 33 0.49 43.56 17.50
N ASN A 34 -0.81 43.35 17.23
CA ASN A 34 -1.33 42.04 16.84
C ASN A 34 -0.84 41.64 15.43
N LEU A 35 -0.64 40.33 15.28
CA LEU A 35 -0.28 39.67 14.03
C LEU A 35 -1.49 38.85 13.55
N PHE A 36 -1.72 38.81 12.24
CA PHE A 36 -2.97 38.29 11.69
C PHE A 36 -2.77 37.29 10.54
N TYR A 37 -1.78 37.52 9.68
CA TYR A 37 -1.48 36.61 8.56
C TYR A 37 -0.58 35.45 9.02
N ASP A 38 -0.79 34.25 8.48
CA ASP A 38 -0.07 33.04 8.91
C ASP A 38 1.46 33.16 8.72
N GLU A 39 1.88 33.97 7.74
CA GLU A 39 3.29 34.31 7.44
C GLU A 39 3.97 35.16 8.55
N ASP A 40 3.19 35.92 9.33
CA ASP A 40 3.66 36.74 10.46
C ASP A 40 3.64 35.96 11.79
N LEU A 41 2.68 35.03 11.95
CA LEU A 41 2.34 34.39 13.23
C LEU A 41 3.31 33.28 13.68
N LEU A 42 4.25 32.86 12.84
CA LEU A 42 5.26 31.83 13.14
C LEU A 42 4.62 30.53 13.67
N ASP A 43 5.31 29.80 14.56
CA ASP A 43 4.83 28.56 15.17
C ASP A 43 3.60 28.73 16.08
N GLN A 44 3.13 29.96 16.36
CA GLN A 44 2.04 30.21 17.32
C GLN A 44 0.70 29.63 16.83
N VAL A 45 0.47 29.60 15.50
CA VAL A 45 -0.75 29.06 14.88
C VAL A 45 -1.00 27.59 15.24
N LYS A 46 0.04 26.83 15.59
CA LYS A 46 -0.06 25.40 15.94
C LYS A 46 -0.88 25.13 17.22
N ASN A 47 -1.05 26.15 18.06
CA ASN A 47 -1.79 26.07 19.33
C ASN A 47 -3.01 27.01 19.36
N GLU A 48 -3.38 27.62 18.22
CA GLU A 48 -4.52 28.56 18.12
C GLU A 48 -5.85 27.84 18.39
N THR A 49 -6.69 28.39 19.27
CA THR A 49 -8.04 27.85 19.49
C THR A 49 -8.98 28.22 18.34
N GLN A 50 -10.03 27.40 18.13
CA GLN A 50 -11.02 27.64 17.09
C GLN A 50 -11.66 29.04 17.16
N GLN A 51 -11.87 29.58 18.35
CA GLN A 51 -12.45 30.93 18.55
C GLN A 51 -11.47 32.05 18.20
N GLU A 52 -10.17 31.88 18.50
CA GLU A 52 -9.13 32.83 18.11
C GLU A 52 -8.98 32.84 16.58
N LYS A 53 -8.99 31.67 15.95
CA LYS A 53 -8.96 31.50 14.49
C LYS A 53 -10.15 32.16 13.80
N GLU A 54 -11.36 31.99 14.33
CA GLU A 54 -12.57 32.64 13.81
C GLU A 54 -12.52 34.16 13.96
N ARG A 55 -12.09 34.68 15.12
CA ARG A 55 -11.86 36.11 15.34
C ARG A 55 -10.82 36.68 14.37
N ARG A 56 -9.71 35.98 14.17
CA ARG A 56 -8.61 36.36 13.28
C ARG A 56 -9.05 36.39 11.82
N HIS A 57 -9.76 35.36 11.37
CA HIS A 57 -10.33 35.32 10.02
C HIS A 57 -11.30 36.48 9.78
N LYS A 58 -12.19 36.79 10.75
CA LYS A 58 -13.10 37.95 10.66
C LYS A 58 -12.34 39.28 10.54
N ALA A 59 -11.29 39.48 11.33
CA ALA A 59 -10.45 40.68 11.26
C ALA A 59 -9.70 40.82 9.93
N ILE A 60 -9.29 39.70 9.32
CA ILE A 60 -8.75 39.69 7.95
C ILE A 60 -9.82 40.14 6.96
N VAL A 61 -10.99 39.51 6.92
CA VAL A 61 -12.08 39.85 5.96
C VAL A 61 -12.51 41.31 6.07
N GLU A 62 -12.58 41.88 7.28
CA GLU A 62 -12.86 43.30 7.49
C GLU A 62 -11.75 44.22 6.93
N ALA A 63 -10.49 43.77 6.96
CA ALA A 63 -9.38 44.48 6.32
C ALA A 63 -9.38 44.31 4.80
N GLU A 64 -9.80 43.16 4.27
CA GLU A 64 -9.88 42.94 2.82
C GLU A 64 -10.89 43.89 2.18
N SER A 65 -12.02 44.16 2.84
CA SER A 65 -13.00 45.17 2.39
C SER A 65 -12.46 46.61 2.43
N ARG A 66 -11.68 46.98 3.47
CA ARG A 66 -10.97 48.28 3.50
C ARG A 66 -9.94 48.39 2.38
N ARG A 67 -9.15 47.33 2.17
CA ARG A 67 -8.11 47.21 1.14
C ARG A 67 -8.72 47.34 -0.26
N GLU A 68 -9.84 46.67 -0.53
CA GLU A 68 -10.60 46.78 -1.78
C GLU A 68 -11.09 48.21 -2.02
N THR A 69 -11.71 48.84 -1.01
CA THR A 69 -12.17 50.24 -1.10
C THR A 69 -11.01 51.19 -1.42
N ALA A 70 -9.86 51.02 -0.74
CA ALA A 70 -8.66 51.84 -0.93
C ALA A 70 -7.91 51.60 -2.24
N ILE A 71 -8.10 50.44 -2.86
CA ILE A 71 -7.55 50.12 -4.18
C ILE A 71 -8.45 50.67 -5.28
N ALA A 72 -9.78 50.54 -5.17
CA ALA A 72 -10.73 51.18 -6.09
C ALA A 72 -10.59 52.71 -6.09
N ALA A 73 -10.44 53.34 -4.91
CA ALA A 73 -10.19 54.79 -4.80
C ALA A 73 -8.94 55.27 -5.55
N SER A 74 -7.99 54.39 -5.89
CA SER A 74 -6.81 54.76 -6.70
C SER A 74 -7.15 55.07 -8.16
N GLU A 75 -8.31 54.66 -8.67
CA GLU A 75 -8.82 55.00 -10.01
C GLU A 75 -8.97 56.52 -10.21
N ILE A 76 -9.05 57.31 -9.13
CA ILE A 76 -9.05 58.79 -9.19
C ILE A 76 -7.82 59.34 -9.93
N LEU A 77 -6.72 58.58 -9.99
CA LEU A 77 -5.49 58.92 -10.73
C LEU A 77 -5.70 58.97 -12.25
N ALA A 78 -6.73 58.31 -12.79
CA ALA A 78 -7.07 58.35 -14.22
C ALA A 78 -7.67 59.70 -14.67
N TYR A 79 -8.21 60.49 -13.73
CA TYR A 79 -8.97 61.71 -14.02
C TYR A 79 -8.06 62.94 -13.87
N SER A 80 -7.69 63.55 -15.00
CA SER A 80 -6.87 64.79 -15.07
C SER A 80 -7.40 65.91 -14.17
N ASP A 81 -8.72 66.08 -14.19
CA ASP A 81 -9.42 67.22 -13.59
C ASP A 81 -9.62 67.05 -12.07
N ALA A 82 -9.23 65.91 -11.51
CA ALA A 82 -9.41 65.53 -10.10
C ALA A 82 -8.17 65.81 -9.23
N THR A 83 -7.27 66.71 -9.62
CA THR A 83 -5.90 66.87 -9.07
C THR A 83 -5.84 66.92 -7.53
N SER A 84 -6.71 67.71 -6.88
CA SER A 84 -6.75 67.82 -5.41
C SER A 84 -7.16 66.52 -4.71
N TYR A 85 -8.01 65.70 -5.34
CA TYR A 85 -8.35 64.37 -4.84
C TYR A 85 -7.20 63.37 -5.06
N GLN A 86 -6.48 63.48 -6.18
CA GLN A 86 -5.26 62.70 -6.40
C GLN A 86 -4.17 63.01 -5.35
N GLU A 87 -3.96 64.28 -5.02
CA GLU A 87 -3.03 64.71 -3.97
C GLU A 87 -3.47 64.19 -2.60
N THR A 88 -4.75 64.34 -2.25
CA THR A 88 -5.34 63.79 -1.02
C THR A 88 -5.13 62.27 -0.90
N PHE A 89 -5.30 61.52 -2.01
CA PHE A 89 -5.01 60.09 -2.04
C PHE A 89 -3.52 59.78 -1.91
N LYS A 90 -2.65 60.51 -2.61
CA LYS A 90 -1.18 60.34 -2.59
C LYS A 90 -0.60 60.58 -1.19
N ASP A 91 -1.07 61.61 -0.49
CA ASP A 91 -0.62 61.94 0.88
C ASP A 91 -1.11 60.92 1.92
N GLY A 92 -2.39 60.53 1.86
CA GLY A 92 -2.91 59.47 2.74
C GLY A 92 -2.23 58.12 2.50
N LEU A 93 -1.99 57.77 1.23
CA LEU A 93 -1.21 56.58 0.85
C LEU A 93 0.22 56.65 1.39
N LYS A 94 0.92 57.80 1.21
CA LYS A 94 2.25 58.03 1.79
C LYS A 94 2.22 57.81 3.31
N HIS A 95 1.22 58.34 4.01
CA HIS A 95 1.08 58.15 5.45
C HIS A 95 0.88 56.68 5.86
N GLN A 96 0.03 55.91 5.16
CA GLN A 96 -0.14 54.48 5.44
C GLN A 96 1.16 53.69 5.28
N LEU A 97 1.88 53.94 4.19
CA LEU A 97 3.07 53.17 3.81
C LEU A 97 4.30 53.55 4.65
N GLN A 98 4.34 54.78 5.20
CA GLN A 98 5.37 55.24 6.14
C GLN A 98 5.08 54.96 7.62
N ARG A 99 4.00 54.22 7.93
CA ARG A 99 3.68 53.80 9.32
C ARG A 99 3.47 52.30 9.52
N CYS A 100 3.42 51.49 8.45
CA CYS A 100 3.10 50.07 8.58
C CYS A 100 3.71 49.19 7.48
N ASP A 101 4.54 48.25 7.91
CA ASP A 101 5.14 47.17 7.12
C ASP A 101 4.09 46.28 6.44
N VAL A 102 3.08 45.83 7.19
CA VAL A 102 2.00 45.00 6.64
C VAL A 102 1.17 45.77 5.59
N CYS A 103 1.00 47.08 5.73
CA CYS A 103 0.31 47.89 4.72
C CYS A 103 1.10 47.98 3.41
N VAL A 104 2.43 48.13 3.47
CA VAL A 104 3.30 48.08 2.28
C VAL A 104 3.17 46.73 1.56
N ARG A 105 3.20 45.63 2.31
CA ARG A 105 3.06 44.27 1.76
C ARG A 105 1.71 44.06 1.06
N GLU A 106 0.61 44.40 1.73
CA GLU A 106 -0.74 44.19 1.22
C GLU A 106 -1.14 45.15 0.09
N PHE A 107 -0.63 46.39 0.08
CA PHE A 107 -0.81 47.32 -1.03
C PHE A 107 -0.16 46.79 -2.32
N HIS A 108 1.12 46.39 -2.28
CA HIS A 108 1.82 45.89 -3.46
C HIS A 108 1.29 44.52 -3.95
N ARG A 109 0.82 43.65 -3.05
CA ARG A 109 0.05 42.44 -3.42
C ARG A 109 -1.23 42.76 -4.20
N SER A 110 -1.92 43.83 -3.80
CA SER A 110 -3.19 44.22 -4.42
C SER A 110 -3.05 44.73 -5.85
N ARG A 111 -1.84 45.13 -6.30
CA ARG A 111 -1.57 45.61 -7.67
C ARG A 111 -2.03 44.64 -8.75
N ALA A 112 -1.83 43.34 -8.56
CA ALA A 112 -2.27 42.33 -9.52
C ALA A 112 -3.80 42.24 -9.59
N ARG A 113 -4.49 42.34 -8.44
CA ARG A 113 -5.95 42.33 -8.39
C ARG A 113 -6.56 43.60 -9.01
N LEU A 114 -5.96 44.77 -8.75
CA LEU A 114 -6.36 46.05 -9.37
C LEU A 114 -6.36 45.94 -10.89
N ARG A 115 -5.25 45.44 -11.48
CA ARG A 115 -5.16 45.17 -12.91
C ARG A 115 -6.31 44.29 -13.40
N ASN A 116 -6.52 43.12 -12.80
CA ASN A 116 -7.53 42.17 -13.26
C ASN A 116 -8.95 42.75 -13.21
N THR A 117 -9.31 43.45 -12.12
CA THR A 117 -10.65 44.07 -11.98
C THR A 117 -10.87 45.23 -12.97
N LEU A 118 -9.80 45.93 -13.37
CA LEU A 118 -9.88 46.91 -14.45
C LEU A 118 -9.98 46.22 -15.84
N GLU A 119 -9.23 45.14 -16.08
CA GLU A 119 -9.32 44.34 -17.32
C GLU A 119 -10.67 43.60 -17.48
N GLU A 120 -11.44 43.43 -16.40
CA GLU A 120 -12.85 42.98 -16.44
C GLU A 120 -13.84 44.06 -16.92
N SER A 121 -13.44 45.34 -16.96
CA SER A 121 -14.36 46.48 -17.12
C SER A 121 -13.92 47.58 -18.11
N HIS A 122 -12.64 47.60 -18.50
CA HIS A 122 -12.01 48.58 -19.39
C HIS A 122 -11.16 47.90 -20.48
N ASP A 123 -10.75 48.65 -21.50
CA ASP A 123 -9.87 48.12 -22.55
C ASP A 123 -8.45 47.85 -22.00
N SER A 124 -7.83 46.73 -22.41
CA SER A 124 -6.47 46.34 -22.03
C SER A 124 -5.44 47.45 -22.25
N ASP A 125 -5.56 48.25 -23.32
CA ASP A 125 -4.63 49.35 -23.58
C ASP A 125 -4.87 50.55 -22.63
N GLU A 126 -6.12 50.85 -22.28
CA GLU A 126 -6.45 51.87 -21.27
C GLU A 126 -5.94 51.45 -19.89
N VAL A 127 -6.14 50.18 -19.50
CA VAL A 127 -5.61 49.63 -18.24
C VAL A 127 -4.07 49.60 -18.25
N ALA A 128 -3.44 49.31 -19.39
CA ALA A 128 -1.98 49.37 -19.50
C ALA A 128 -1.44 50.80 -19.28
N VAL A 129 -2.14 51.83 -19.74
CA VAL A 129 -1.79 53.24 -19.50
C VAL A 129 -2.04 53.64 -18.04
N PHE A 130 -3.20 53.29 -17.46
CA PHE A 130 -3.49 53.56 -16.05
C PHE A 130 -2.49 52.88 -15.12
N MET A 131 -2.18 51.60 -15.35
CA MET A 131 -1.25 50.86 -14.50
C MET A 131 0.19 51.40 -14.57
N ARG A 132 0.61 52.03 -15.68
CA ARG A 132 1.87 52.81 -15.72
C ARG A 132 1.78 54.01 -14.79
N THR A 133 0.72 54.82 -14.89
CA THR A 133 0.51 55.99 -14.02
C THR A 133 0.48 55.62 -12.53
N PHE A 134 -0.12 54.48 -12.18
CA PHE A 134 -0.11 53.91 -10.83
C PHE A 134 1.31 53.47 -10.40
N ASP A 135 2.04 52.79 -11.27
CA ASP A 135 3.41 52.32 -10.99
C ASP A 135 4.40 53.49 -10.87
N ASP A 136 4.33 54.49 -11.76
CA ASP A 136 5.18 55.68 -11.78
C ASP A 136 5.02 56.51 -10.49
N MET A 137 3.80 56.63 -9.97
CA MET A 137 3.53 57.25 -8.67
C MET A 137 4.24 56.51 -7.52
N ASN A 138 4.24 55.18 -7.55
CA ASN A 138 4.88 54.35 -6.53
C ASN A 138 6.41 54.42 -6.65
N ILE A 139 6.94 54.30 -7.86
CA ILE A 139 8.37 54.44 -8.18
C ILE A 139 8.90 55.81 -7.71
N SER A 140 8.17 56.90 -8.00
CA SER A 140 8.54 58.26 -7.60
C SER A 140 8.64 58.41 -6.07
N ARG A 141 7.69 57.84 -5.32
CA ARG A 141 7.70 57.83 -3.84
C ARG A 141 8.90 57.03 -3.31
N ILE A 142 9.13 55.83 -3.85
CA ILE A 142 10.24 54.96 -3.46
C ILE A 142 11.59 55.65 -3.72
N ALA A 143 11.79 56.19 -4.93
CA ALA A 143 13.01 56.91 -5.30
C ALA A 143 13.28 58.13 -4.40
N SER A 144 12.25 58.92 -4.09
CA SER A 144 12.40 60.07 -3.18
C SER A 144 12.80 59.66 -1.76
N GLY A 145 12.23 58.58 -1.21
CA GLY A 145 12.58 58.08 0.11
C GLY A 145 13.96 57.40 0.16
N LEU A 146 14.35 56.66 -0.88
CA LEU A 146 15.70 56.09 -1.03
C LEU A 146 16.77 57.18 -1.21
N LYS A 147 16.44 58.30 -1.87
CA LYS A 147 17.30 59.49 -1.93
C LYS A 147 17.48 60.12 -0.55
N SER A 148 16.39 60.41 0.17
CA SER A 148 16.45 60.93 1.55
C SER A 148 17.27 60.01 2.47
N MET A 149 17.07 58.69 2.36
CA MET A 149 17.89 57.69 3.05
C MET A 149 19.37 57.75 2.70
N THR A 150 19.71 58.01 1.43
CA THR A 150 21.09 58.15 0.97
C THR A 150 21.75 59.41 1.54
N GLU A 151 21.02 60.52 1.56
CA GLU A 151 21.46 61.79 2.14
C GLU A 151 21.69 61.63 3.66
N ASN A 152 20.71 61.10 4.41
CA ASN A 152 20.81 60.82 5.85
C ASN A 152 21.97 59.88 6.22
N LEU A 153 22.31 58.90 5.36
CA LEU A 153 23.39 57.95 5.62
C LEU A 153 24.76 58.43 5.15
N LEU A 154 24.85 59.36 4.17
CA LEU A 154 26.11 59.90 3.67
C LEU A 154 26.88 60.66 4.76
N ASP A 155 26.18 61.52 5.51
CA ASP A 155 26.73 62.34 6.59
C ASP A 155 27.23 61.53 7.80
N LEU A 156 26.84 60.25 7.90
CA LEU A 156 27.24 59.36 9.00
C LEU A 156 28.50 58.53 8.66
N PRO A 157 29.41 58.30 9.63
CA PRO A 157 30.51 57.35 9.49
C PRO A 157 30.03 55.91 9.18
N PRO A 158 30.82 55.08 8.46
CA PRO A 158 30.39 53.74 8.02
C PRO A 158 29.98 52.78 9.15
N ASP A 159 30.55 52.92 10.34
CA ASP A 159 30.21 52.17 11.54
C ASP A 159 28.89 52.62 12.19
N GLN A 160 28.35 53.79 11.80
CA GLN A 160 27.10 54.38 12.32
C GLN A 160 25.93 54.23 11.33
N ARG A 161 26.21 53.92 10.07
CA ARG A 161 25.20 53.62 9.03
C ARG A 161 24.44 52.33 9.35
N SER A 162 23.13 52.44 9.52
CA SER A 162 22.23 51.34 9.87
C SER A 162 20.78 51.68 9.50
N ILE A 163 19.88 50.70 9.51
CA ILE A 163 18.45 50.95 9.20
C ILE A 163 17.78 51.89 10.22
N ALA A 164 18.19 51.83 11.49
CA ALA A 164 17.68 52.72 12.55
C ALA A 164 18.22 54.16 12.46
N THR A 165 19.26 54.40 11.65
CA THR A 165 19.83 55.73 11.38
C THR A 165 19.45 56.27 10.00
N ALA A 166 18.56 55.59 9.26
CA ALA A 166 18.03 56.05 7.97
C ALA A 166 16.83 57.00 8.10
N GLY A 167 16.15 57.00 9.26
CA GLY A 167 14.83 57.62 9.46
C GLY A 167 13.69 56.74 8.91
N ASP A 168 12.46 56.96 9.40
CA ASP A 168 11.31 56.11 9.04
C ASP A 168 10.97 56.20 7.54
N GLU A 169 10.98 57.39 6.95
CA GLU A 169 10.79 57.58 5.50
C GLU A 169 11.76 56.75 4.67
N GLY A 170 13.04 56.71 5.05
CA GLY A 170 14.06 55.90 4.40
C GLY A 170 13.88 54.40 4.63
N MET A 171 13.59 54.01 5.87
CA MET A 171 13.34 52.60 6.23
C MET A 171 12.13 52.03 5.47
N TYR A 172 11.01 52.75 5.43
CA TYR A 172 9.81 52.31 4.73
C TYR A 172 9.96 52.36 3.21
N ALA A 173 10.66 53.36 2.64
CA ALA A 173 10.97 53.37 1.21
C ALA A 173 11.85 52.18 0.78
N LEU A 174 12.83 51.79 1.62
CA LEU A 174 13.63 50.57 1.37
C LEU A 174 12.82 49.28 1.53
N PHE A 175 11.91 49.23 2.50
CA PHE A 175 11.01 48.07 2.64
C PHE A 175 10.03 47.99 1.46
N GLU A 176 9.53 49.13 0.98
CA GLU A 176 8.65 49.25 -0.18
C GLU A 176 9.34 48.87 -1.49
N SER A 177 10.59 49.30 -1.71
CA SER A 177 11.38 48.89 -2.88
C SER A 177 11.57 47.37 -2.99
N LEU A 178 11.52 46.65 -1.86
CA LEU A 178 11.63 45.19 -1.80
C LEU A 178 10.27 44.47 -1.96
N HIS A 179 9.17 45.21 -2.14
CA HIS A 179 7.83 44.67 -2.42
C HIS A 179 7.24 45.15 -3.76
N CYS A 180 7.68 46.31 -4.27
CA CYS A 180 7.22 46.89 -5.54
C CYS A 180 7.76 46.10 -6.75
N ILE A 181 6.94 45.19 -7.30
CA ILE A 181 7.31 44.34 -8.46
C ILE A 181 7.79 45.15 -9.69
N PRO A 182 7.16 46.28 -10.09
CA PRO A 182 7.66 47.12 -11.19
C PRO A 182 9.09 47.64 -10.94
N PHE A 183 9.34 48.20 -9.75
CA PHE A 183 10.66 48.72 -9.36
C PHE A 183 11.72 47.61 -9.32
N LEU A 184 11.34 46.40 -8.87
CA LEU A 184 12.20 45.22 -8.85
C LEU A 184 12.49 44.59 -10.22
N ARG A 185 11.78 45.00 -11.28
CA ARG A 185 12.00 44.52 -12.65
C ARG A 185 12.85 45.45 -13.50
N ASP A 186 13.09 46.71 -13.08
CA ASP A 186 13.93 47.66 -13.81
C ASP A 186 15.34 47.76 -13.21
N GLU A 187 16.31 47.13 -13.88
CA GLU A 187 17.73 47.16 -13.51
C GLU A 187 18.35 48.57 -13.50
N ASN A 188 17.74 49.57 -14.16
CA ASN A 188 18.19 50.96 -14.10
C ASN A 188 17.70 51.64 -12.82
N LEU A 189 16.42 51.50 -12.45
CA LEU A 189 15.88 52.04 -11.20
C LEU A 189 16.60 51.43 -9.98
N LEU A 190 16.90 50.13 -10.02
CA LEU A 190 17.70 49.46 -8.99
C LEU A 190 19.12 50.05 -8.89
N ARG A 191 19.78 50.29 -10.03
CA ARG A 191 21.14 50.86 -10.06
C ARG A 191 21.19 52.33 -9.63
N GLU A 192 20.22 53.14 -10.04
CA GLU A 192 20.19 54.58 -9.77
C GLU A 192 19.70 54.91 -8.36
N HIS A 193 18.73 54.16 -7.82
CA HIS A 193 18.06 54.50 -6.57
C HIS A 193 18.29 53.50 -5.43
N LEU A 194 18.45 52.20 -5.70
CA LEU A 194 18.53 51.19 -4.63
C LEU A 194 19.96 50.88 -4.19
N ASP A 195 20.88 50.59 -5.12
CA ASP A 195 22.15 49.95 -4.78
C ASP A 195 23.01 50.77 -3.79
N GLN A 196 23.04 52.09 -3.93
CA GLN A 196 23.78 52.97 -3.03
C GLN A 196 23.26 52.94 -1.57
N PRO A 197 21.98 53.28 -1.27
CA PRO A 197 21.46 53.19 0.09
C PRO A 197 21.44 51.74 0.62
N PHE A 198 21.16 50.75 -0.22
CA PHE A 198 21.16 49.33 0.16
C PHE A 198 22.56 48.80 0.52
N LYS A 199 23.62 49.33 -0.09
CA LYS A 199 25.02 49.11 0.31
C LYS A 199 25.33 49.82 1.62
N MET A 200 24.98 51.11 1.73
CA MET A 200 25.30 51.96 2.90
C MET A 200 24.66 51.44 4.19
N VAL A 201 23.37 51.08 4.17
CA VAL A 201 22.64 50.59 5.36
C VAL A 201 23.19 49.27 5.91
N GLN A 202 23.90 48.50 5.07
CA GLN A 202 24.51 47.21 5.41
C GLN A 202 25.99 47.28 5.83
N SER A 203 26.50 48.49 6.09
CA SER A 203 27.88 48.73 6.53
C SER A 203 28.13 48.14 7.92
N LYS A 204 27.35 48.54 8.94
CA LYS A 204 27.49 48.07 10.33
C LYS A 204 26.92 46.67 10.57
N LYS A 205 25.68 46.43 10.10
CA LYS A 205 24.94 45.18 10.33
C LYS A 205 24.25 44.76 9.04
N LYS A 206 24.40 43.49 8.67
CA LYS A 206 23.76 42.94 7.47
C LYS A 206 22.24 42.91 7.64
N LEU A 207 21.53 43.49 6.66
CA LEU A 207 20.07 43.58 6.66
C LEU A 207 19.45 42.17 6.62
N LYS A 208 18.40 41.99 7.42
CA LYS A 208 17.56 40.79 7.51
C LYS A 208 16.09 41.19 7.56
N ILE A 209 15.23 40.47 6.85
CA ILE A 209 13.76 40.61 6.86
C ILE A 209 13.16 39.27 7.32
N PRO A 210 12.12 39.24 8.19
CA PRO A 210 11.61 38.01 8.80
C PRO A 210 10.68 37.16 7.91
N ALA A 211 10.06 37.76 6.89
CA ALA A 211 9.15 37.12 5.93
C ALA A 211 9.74 37.15 4.50
N TYR A 212 9.20 36.33 3.59
CA TYR A 212 9.69 36.27 2.21
C TYR A 212 9.20 37.47 1.38
N ALA A 213 10.03 38.51 1.30
CA ALA A 213 9.77 39.68 0.47
C ALA A 213 10.01 39.38 -1.02
N PRO A 214 9.23 39.94 -1.97
CA PRO A 214 9.40 39.76 -3.42
C PRO A 214 10.83 40.03 -3.91
N GLY A 215 11.49 41.05 -3.36
CA GLY A 215 12.89 41.39 -3.67
C GLY A 215 13.89 40.28 -3.34
N MET A 216 13.57 39.35 -2.43
CA MET A 216 14.40 38.16 -2.24
C MET A 216 14.39 37.26 -3.47
N ALA A 217 13.23 36.99 -4.06
CA ALA A 217 13.12 36.14 -5.24
C ALA A 217 13.72 36.82 -6.47
N ALA A 218 13.43 38.12 -6.68
CA ALA A 218 14.03 38.92 -7.73
C ALA A 218 15.56 38.85 -7.73
N PHE A 219 16.17 39.04 -6.55
CA PHE A 219 17.62 39.12 -6.44
C PHE A 219 18.34 37.76 -6.44
N LEU A 220 17.66 36.62 -6.30
CA LEU A 220 18.27 35.30 -6.62
C LEU A 220 18.71 35.21 -8.09
N PHE A 221 18.01 35.94 -8.97
CA PHE A 221 18.20 35.94 -10.42
C PHE A 221 18.96 37.18 -10.95
N SER A 222 19.45 38.06 -10.07
CA SER A 222 20.22 39.24 -10.47
C SER A 222 21.72 38.94 -10.51
N HIS A 223 22.42 39.48 -11.51
CA HIS A 223 23.86 39.31 -11.69
C HIS A 223 24.69 40.16 -10.70
N GLU A 224 24.08 41.09 -9.96
CA GLU A 224 24.75 41.93 -8.97
C GLU A 224 25.03 41.15 -7.66
N GLU A 225 26.30 41.09 -7.25
CA GLU A 225 26.75 40.31 -6.09
C GLU A 225 26.13 40.83 -4.77
N LEU A 226 26.00 42.16 -4.62
CA LEU A 226 25.41 42.76 -3.43
C LEU A 226 23.96 42.32 -3.20
N ARG A 227 23.19 42.20 -4.30
CA ARG A 227 21.77 41.83 -4.28
C ARG A 227 21.59 40.34 -4.10
N SER A 228 22.27 39.53 -4.91
CA SER A 228 22.19 38.07 -4.85
C SER A 228 22.70 37.51 -3.52
N SER A 229 23.87 37.93 -3.04
CA SER A 229 24.40 37.50 -1.73
C SER A 229 23.50 37.90 -0.55
N TRP A 230 22.73 38.98 -0.67
CA TRP A 230 21.67 39.33 0.29
C TRP A 230 20.49 38.35 0.22
N ALA A 231 20.02 37.98 -0.97
CA ALA A 231 18.89 37.09 -1.17
C ALA A 231 19.11 35.69 -0.57
N TYR A 232 20.18 34.99 -0.98
CA TYR A 232 20.53 33.66 -0.45
C TYR A 232 20.69 33.71 1.09
N ARG A 233 21.32 34.76 1.63
CA ARG A 233 21.50 34.95 3.08
C ARG A 233 20.18 35.19 3.83
N ASN A 234 19.23 35.92 3.24
CA ASN A 234 17.94 36.20 3.85
C ASN A 234 17.05 34.96 3.84
N MET A 235 16.85 34.34 2.67
CA MET A 235 16.04 33.12 2.54
C MET A 235 16.56 31.98 3.44
N ASN A 236 17.88 31.82 3.57
CA ASN A 236 18.44 30.80 4.48
C ASN A 236 18.38 31.18 5.97
N SER A 237 18.16 32.44 6.31
CA SER A 237 17.89 32.83 7.69
C SER A 237 16.44 32.58 8.13
N ILE A 238 15.52 32.44 7.17
CA ILE A 238 14.13 32.02 7.42
C ILE A 238 14.08 30.48 7.51
N LYS A 239 13.53 29.97 8.62
CA LYS A 239 13.46 28.54 8.96
C LYS A 239 12.13 27.87 8.61
N ARG A 240 11.03 28.64 8.56
CA ARG A 240 9.72 28.12 8.13
C ARG A 240 9.68 27.96 6.61
N PRO A 241 8.81 27.09 6.06
CA PRO A 241 8.57 27.09 4.62
C PRO A 241 7.92 28.40 4.15
N LEU A 242 7.96 28.60 2.84
CA LEU A 242 7.11 29.53 2.09
C LEU A 242 5.63 29.22 2.36
N THR A 243 4.80 30.27 2.41
CA THR A 243 3.34 30.15 2.31
C THR A 243 2.86 30.34 0.87
N GLY A 244 1.62 29.92 0.56
CA GLY A 244 1.02 30.14 -0.76
C GLY A 244 1.00 31.61 -1.22
N PRO A 245 0.57 32.57 -0.38
CA PRO A 245 0.61 34.00 -0.72
C PRO A 245 2.02 34.56 -0.92
N GLU A 246 3.03 34.06 -0.18
CA GLU A 246 4.44 34.43 -0.43
C GLU A 246 4.94 33.86 -1.76
N PHE A 247 4.51 32.67 -2.17
CA PHE A 247 4.85 32.15 -3.49
C PHE A 247 4.16 32.95 -4.60
N GLU A 248 2.83 33.07 -4.57
CA GLU A 248 2.03 33.61 -5.67
C GLU A 248 2.35 35.08 -5.97
N TYR A 249 2.56 35.91 -4.93
CA TYR A 249 2.90 37.33 -5.09
C TYR A 249 4.39 37.63 -5.01
N GLY A 250 5.18 36.82 -4.29
CA GLY A 250 6.59 37.08 -4.01
C GLY A 250 7.58 36.33 -4.91
N VAL A 251 7.26 35.10 -5.31
CA VAL A 251 8.21 34.22 -6.03
C VAL A 251 7.81 34.06 -7.49
N LYS A 252 6.56 33.67 -7.77
CA LYS A 252 6.03 33.37 -9.10
C LYS A 252 6.33 34.45 -10.14
N PRO A 253 6.13 35.77 -9.89
CA PRO A 253 6.36 36.81 -10.89
C PRO A 253 7.82 37.00 -11.31
N PHE A 254 8.78 36.49 -10.53
CA PHE A 254 10.22 36.52 -10.87
C PHE A 254 10.71 35.17 -11.38
N LEU A 255 10.15 34.08 -10.86
CA LEU A 255 10.41 32.72 -11.33
C LEU A 255 9.97 32.55 -12.78
N GLU A 256 8.71 32.83 -13.11
CA GLU A 256 8.18 32.71 -14.49
C GLU A 256 8.95 33.63 -15.46
N SER A 257 9.20 34.87 -15.06
CA SER A 257 9.98 35.83 -15.86
C SER A 257 11.43 35.36 -16.10
N SER A 258 11.99 34.56 -15.20
CA SER A 258 13.33 33.98 -15.36
C SER A 258 13.30 32.68 -16.15
N MET A 259 12.21 31.90 -16.09
CA MET A 259 11.98 30.70 -16.89
C MET A 259 11.87 31.02 -18.38
N HIS A 260 11.29 32.17 -18.73
CA HIS A 260 11.26 32.65 -20.12
C HIS A 260 12.66 32.94 -20.68
N ARG A 261 13.59 33.46 -19.86
CA ARG A 261 15.01 33.72 -20.21
C ARG A 261 15.87 32.46 -20.38
N VAL A 262 15.33 31.28 -20.06
CA VAL A 262 16.01 29.99 -20.26
C VAL A 262 15.16 28.99 -21.06
N ASN A 263 14.04 29.43 -21.64
CA ASN A 263 13.28 28.60 -22.57
C ASN A 263 14.11 28.33 -23.84
N VAL A 264 13.93 27.18 -24.48
CA VAL A 264 14.65 26.80 -25.72
C VAL A 264 14.59 27.87 -26.82
N LEU A 265 13.50 28.65 -26.91
CA LEU A 265 13.35 29.73 -27.89
C LEU A 265 14.07 31.05 -27.52
N SER A 266 14.64 31.16 -26.31
CA SER A 266 15.21 32.40 -25.76
C SER A 266 16.31 32.12 -24.73
N LEU A 267 17.13 31.09 -24.97
CA LEU A 267 18.07 30.52 -24.01
C LEU A 267 19.30 31.42 -23.74
N GLU A 268 19.28 32.14 -22.61
CA GLU A 268 20.44 32.87 -22.10
C GLU A 268 21.42 31.94 -21.38
N MET A 269 22.42 31.42 -22.11
CA MET A 269 23.36 30.40 -21.60
C MET A 269 24.13 30.86 -20.33
N ASP A 270 24.58 32.11 -20.27
CA ASP A 270 25.31 32.67 -19.13
C ASP A 270 24.42 32.87 -17.88
N PHE A 271 23.10 32.97 -18.07
CA PHE A 271 22.12 33.09 -16.99
C PHE A 271 21.67 31.72 -16.46
N LEU A 272 21.74 30.66 -17.26
CA LEU A 272 21.26 29.31 -16.92
C LEU A 272 21.78 28.75 -15.57
N PRO A 273 23.06 28.92 -15.16
CA PRO A 273 23.52 28.51 -13.83
C PRO A 273 22.91 29.35 -12.70
N THR A 274 22.74 30.65 -12.91
CA THR A 274 22.12 31.58 -11.95
C THR A 274 20.64 31.23 -11.76
N PHE A 275 19.95 30.91 -12.86
CA PHE A 275 18.58 30.43 -12.85
C PHE A 275 18.41 29.17 -11.99
N TRP A 276 19.13 28.08 -12.31
CA TRP A 276 18.94 26.80 -11.61
C TRP A 276 19.30 26.87 -10.13
N LYS A 277 20.34 27.62 -9.76
CA LYS A 277 20.70 27.90 -8.36
C LYS A 277 19.62 28.69 -7.61
N GLY A 278 18.97 29.64 -8.29
CA GLY A 278 17.82 30.36 -7.77
C GLY A 278 16.60 29.45 -7.55
N VAL A 279 16.29 28.60 -8.53
CA VAL A 279 15.21 27.59 -8.43
C VAL A 279 15.47 26.62 -7.28
N HIS A 280 16.69 26.09 -7.15
CA HIS A 280 17.07 25.22 -6.05
C HIS A 280 16.87 25.90 -4.68
N GLN A 281 17.31 27.15 -4.54
CA GLN A 281 17.09 27.93 -3.32
C GLN A 281 15.60 28.14 -3.01
N ILE A 282 14.74 28.36 -4.02
CA ILE A 282 13.28 28.46 -3.87
C ILE A 282 12.67 27.13 -3.43
N LEU A 283 12.96 26.03 -4.14
CA LEU A 283 12.41 24.70 -3.85
C LEU A 283 12.83 24.20 -2.46
N SER A 284 14.05 24.53 -2.01
CA SER A 284 14.54 24.18 -0.65
C SER A 284 13.72 24.80 0.49
N LYS A 285 12.84 25.77 0.19
CA LYS A 285 11.95 26.45 1.14
C LYS A 285 10.48 26.06 0.98
N MET A 286 10.16 25.04 0.18
CA MET A 286 8.80 24.55 0.01
C MET A 286 8.49 23.35 0.90
N ASN A 287 7.24 23.28 1.36
CA ASN A 287 6.62 22.03 1.79
C ASN A 287 5.90 21.37 0.60
N LYS A 288 5.34 20.18 0.83
CA LYS A 288 4.54 19.47 -0.17
C LYS A 288 3.35 20.29 -0.64
N GLU A 289 2.66 20.94 0.30
CA GLU A 289 1.39 21.63 0.04
C GLU A 289 1.54 22.79 -0.95
N VAL A 290 2.55 23.65 -0.77
CA VAL A 290 2.83 24.77 -1.68
C VAL A 290 3.38 24.29 -3.02
N LEU A 291 4.22 23.26 -3.02
CA LEU A 291 4.77 22.66 -4.25
C LEU A 291 3.65 22.08 -5.13
N SER A 292 2.77 21.24 -4.57
CA SER A 292 1.63 20.65 -5.26
C SER A 292 0.65 21.70 -5.78
N ALA A 293 0.39 22.76 -5.01
CA ALA A 293 -0.58 23.79 -5.38
C ALA A 293 -0.08 24.73 -6.48
N HIS A 294 1.18 25.18 -6.41
CA HIS A 294 1.65 26.30 -7.25
C HIS A 294 2.65 25.92 -8.35
N ILE A 295 3.59 24.98 -8.14
CA ILE A 295 4.64 24.67 -9.16
C ILE A 295 4.02 24.10 -10.44
N ARG A 296 2.91 23.37 -10.33
CA ARG A 296 2.14 22.84 -11.47
C ARG A 296 1.41 23.93 -12.28
N SER A 297 1.28 25.15 -11.75
CA SER A 297 0.63 26.29 -12.40
C SER A 297 1.58 27.25 -13.12
N LEU A 298 2.88 26.93 -13.14
CA LEU A 298 3.91 27.75 -13.80
C LEU A 298 3.88 27.54 -15.32
N GLU A 299 3.94 28.64 -16.06
CA GLU A 299 4.16 28.63 -17.51
C GLU A 299 5.49 29.37 -17.84
N PRO A 300 6.44 28.72 -18.55
CA PRO A 300 6.44 27.33 -18.99
C PRO A 300 6.53 26.32 -17.83
N ASN A 301 6.29 25.03 -18.11
CA ASN A 301 6.31 23.96 -17.10
C ASN A 301 7.75 23.66 -16.61
N LEU A 302 8.02 23.91 -15.32
CA LEU A 302 9.34 23.74 -14.69
C LEU A 302 9.89 22.31 -14.75
N TYR A 303 9.01 21.29 -14.67
CA TYR A 303 9.41 19.88 -14.70
C TYR A 303 9.96 19.48 -16.06
N THR A 304 9.32 19.94 -17.15
CA THR A 304 9.75 19.64 -18.52
C THR A 304 10.88 20.55 -19.00
N LEU A 305 10.92 21.81 -18.56
CA LEU A 305 12.01 22.76 -18.86
C LEU A 305 13.39 22.19 -18.49
N ALA A 306 13.48 21.47 -17.36
CA ALA A 306 14.71 20.78 -16.97
C ALA A 306 15.15 19.70 -17.98
N MET A 307 14.22 19.02 -18.65
CA MET A 307 14.56 17.98 -19.62
C MET A 307 15.29 18.55 -20.85
N GLU A 308 15.06 19.83 -21.17
CA GLU A 308 15.70 20.57 -22.25
C GLU A 308 17.14 21.00 -21.87
N HIS A 309 17.49 20.99 -20.58
CA HIS A 309 18.75 21.54 -20.06
C HIS A 309 19.81 20.50 -19.67
N TRP A 310 19.45 19.21 -19.55
CA TRP A 310 20.43 18.16 -19.17
C TRP A 310 21.59 17.98 -20.16
N GLN A 311 21.35 18.21 -21.46
CA GLN A 311 22.38 18.07 -22.50
C GLN A 311 23.18 19.36 -22.74
N LEU A 312 22.89 20.45 -22.02
CA LEU A 312 23.62 21.71 -22.13
C LEU A 312 24.88 21.69 -21.26
N ASP A 313 26.01 22.11 -21.84
CA ASP A 313 27.31 22.13 -21.18
C ASP A 313 27.55 23.42 -20.39
N ALA A 314 26.84 23.60 -19.28
CA ALA A 314 27.00 24.73 -18.36
C ALA A 314 26.92 24.30 -16.88
N SER A 315 27.27 25.20 -15.97
CA SER A 315 27.55 24.91 -14.55
C SER A 315 26.31 24.72 -13.65
N HIS A 316 25.17 24.31 -14.23
CA HIS A 316 23.88 24.13 -13.54
C HIS A 316 23.58 22.72 -13.01
N PHE A 317 24.33 21.70 -13.44
CA PHE A 317 23.95 20.28 -13.23
C PHE A 317 23.66 19.90 -11.76
N ALA A 318 24.45 20.42 -10.81
CA ALA A 318 24.29 20.09 -9.39
C ALA A 318 23.02 20.70 -8.78
N ASP A 319 22.67 21.94 -9.14
CA ASP A 319 21.43 22.57 -8.70
C ASP A 319 20.21 21.90 -9.35
N MET A 320 20.31 21.47 -10.62
CA MET A 320 19.27 20.69 -11.29
C MET A 320 19.01 19.31 -10.64
N THR A 321 20.06 18.54 -10.31
CA THR A 321 19.85 17.25 -9.64
C THR A 321 19.32 17.42 -8.22
N ALA A 322 19.74 18.47 -7.49
CA ALA A 322 19.15 18.84 -6.21
C ALA A 322 17.67 19.24 -6.33
N CYS A 323 17.29 20.00 -7.36
CA CYS A 323 15.88 20.29 -7.67
C CYS A 323 15.08 18.99 -7.87
N TYR A 324 15.58 18.04 -8.67
CA TYR A 324 14.92 16.76 -8.89
C TYR A 324 14.80 15.95 -7.60
N THR A 325 15.85 15.88 -6.78
CA THR A 325 15.82 15.28 -5.44
C THR A 325 14.68 15.84 -4.57
N ILE A 326 14.48 17.17 -4.56
CA ILE A 326 13.41 17.81 -3.80
C ILE A 326 12.02 17.46 -4.39
N LEU A 327 11.83 17.65 -5.70
CA LEU A 327 10.54 17.42 -6.38
C LEU A 327 10.06 15.96 -6.22
N LEU A 328 10.96 14.99 -6.45
CA LEU A 328 10.70 13.55 -6.33
C LEU A 328 10.42 13.11 -4.89
N THR A 329 10.97 13.83 -3.89
CA THR A 329 10.77 13.52 -2.48
C THR A 329 9.48 14.12 -1.92
N LEU A 330 9.16 15.38 -2.27
CA LEU A 330 8.01 16.10 -1.71
C LEU A 330 6.69 15.75 -2.40
N SER A 331 6.63 15.73 -3.74
CA SER A 331 5.44 15.24 -4.47
C SER A 331 5.81 14.43 -5.71
N PRO A 332 6.13 13.13 -5.56
CA PRO A 332 6.37 12.24 -6.69
C PRO A 332 5.13 12.07 -7.58
N ALA A 333 3.92 12.30 -7.06
CA ALA A 333 2.69 12.24 -7.85
C ALA A 333 2.61 13.40 -8.85
N ASP A 334 2.78 14.64 -8.38
CA ASP A 334 2.73 15.82 -9.25
C ASP A 334 3.89 15.86 -10.25
N PHE A 335 5.06 15.37 -9.85
CA PHE A 335 6.19 15.16 -10.76
C PHE A 335 5.80 14.25 -11.94
N TRP A 336 5.30 13.04 -11.67
CA TRP A 336 4.97 12.09 -12.74
C TRP A 336 3.76 12.50 -13.58
N ASP A 337 2.82 13.25 -13.00
CA ASP A 337 1.73 13.89 -13.73
C ASP A 337 2.23 15.02 -14.67
N ALA A 338 3.11 15.90 -14.19
CA ALA A 338 3.60 17.05 -14.94
C ALA A 338 4.62 16.69 -16.04
N MET A 339 5.27 15.52 -15.92
CA MET A 339 6.14 14.93 -16.95
C MET A 339 5.34 14.29 -18.10
N GLY A 340 4.04 14.03 -17.92
CA GLY A 340 3.12 13.61 -18.98
C GLY A 340 3.56 12.33 -19.72
N GLY A 341 3.98 12.51 -20.98
CA GLY A 341 4.45 11.40 -21.84
C GLY A 341 5.89 10.95 -21.59
N ILE A 342 6.70 11.73 -20.85
CA ILE A 342 8.12 11.43 -20.62
C ILE A 342 8.23 10.28 -19.61
N ASN A 343 8.51 9.08 -20.11
CA ASN A 343 8.67 7.90 -19.25
C ASN A 343 10.00 7.94 -18.46
N GLY A 344 10.07 7.20 -17.36
CA GLY A 344 11.22 7.25 -16.46
C GLY A 344 12.55 6.79 -17.07
N GLN A 345 12.54 5.98 -18.13
CA GLN A 345 13.79 5.59 -18.81
C GLN A 345 14.42 6.80 -19.50
N HIS A 346 13.61 7.64 -20.16
CA HIS A 346 14.10 8.87 -20.80
C HIS A 346 14.65 9.87 -19.77
N VAL A 347 14.10 9.92 -18.55
CA VAL A 347 14.63 10.75 -17.45
C VAL A 347 16.02 10.27 -17.04
N VAL A 348 16.19 8.96 -16.80
CA VAL A 348 17.47 8.36 -16.40
C VAL A 348 18.52 8.53 -17.50
N GLU A 349 18.18 8.24 -18.75
CA GLU A 349 19.11 8.36 -19.87
C GLU A 349 19.56 9.81 -20.10
N ASN A 350 18.68 10.80 -19.94
CA ASN A 350 19.07 12.20 -20.10
C ASN A 350 20.04 12.67 -19.01
N ILE A 351 19.74 12.38 -17.73
CA ILE A 351 20.58 12.82 -16.61
C ILE A 351 21.96 12.14 -16.66
N LEU A 352 22.00 10.82 -16.93
CA LEU A 352 23.26 10.06 -16.90
C LEU A 352 24.15 10.26 -18.14
N ARG A 353 23.57 10.66 -19.29
CA ARG A 353 24.35 11.03 -20.50
C ARG A 353 24.77 12.49 -20.55
N SER A 354 24.34 13.33 -19.59
CA SER A 354 24.68 14.75 -19.54
C SER A 354 26.20 15.01 -19.72
N PRO A 355 26.62 15.90 -20.66
CA PRO A 355 28.03 16.19 -20.88
C PRO A 355 28.78 16.66 -19.63
N VAL A 356 28.09 17.39 -18.75
CA VAL A 356 28.63 17.91 -17.49
C VAL A 356 28.94 16.76 -16.53
N LEU A 357 28.02 15.80 -16.37
CA LEU A 357 28.27 14.59 -15.58
C LEU A 357 29.38 13.75 -16.20
N GLN A 358 29.36 13.56 -17.53
CA GLN A 358 30.39 12.79 -18.24
C GLN A 358 31.79 13.36 -18.03
N ARG A 359 31.95 14.69 -17.98
CA ARG A 359 33.20 15.35 -17.59
C ARG A 359 33.57 15.07 -16.13
N LEU A 360 32.64 15.25 -15.20
CA LEU A 360 32.88 15.06 -13.76
C LEU A 360 33.25 13.61 -13.38
N LEU A 361 32.70 12.61 -14.08
CA LEU A 361 33.06 11.19 -13.90
C LEU A 361 34.45 10.83 -14.46
N ARG A 362 35.02 11.68 -15.31
CA ARG A 362 36.36 11.54 -15.92
C ARG A 362 37.41 12.40 -15.23
N GLU A 363 37.00 13.32 -14.36
CA GLU A 363 37.91 14.21 -13.65
C GLU A 363 38.78 13.42 -12.64
N THR A 364 40.06 13.78 -12.60
CA THR A 364 41.11 13.11 -11.83
C THR A 364 41.99 14.09 -11.04
N ARG A 365 41.77 15.40 -11.18
CA ARG A 365 42.42 16.43 -10.38
C ARG A 365 41.78 16.54 -9.00
N GLU A 366 42.59 16.46 -7.95
CA GLU A 366 42.15 16.55 -6.55
C GLU A 366 42.05 17.99 -6.02
N GLU A 367 42.09 19.01 -6.90
CA GLU A 367 42.12 20.43 -6.53
C GLU A 367 40.85 20.90 -5.78
N VAL A 368 39.69 20.28 -6.05
CA VAL A 368 38.42 20.52 -5.37
C VAL A 368 37.69 19.18 -5.22
N PRO A 369 37.10 18.85 -4.05
CA PRO A 369 36.31 17.63 -3.90
C PRO A 369 35.13 17.59 -4.87
N LEU A 370 34.97 16.48 -5.59
CA LEU A 370 33.97 16.37 -6.66
C LEU A 370 32.52 16.14 -6.16
N HIS A 371 32.32 15.70 -4.91
CA HIS A 371 31.00 15.48 -4.28
C HIS A 371 30.01 14.72 -5.21
N LEU A 372 30.43 13.57 -5.74
CA LEU A 372 29.63 12.82 -6.72
C LEU A 372 28.37 12.20 -6.10
N GLU A 373 28.40 11.93 -4.79
CA GLU A 373 27.27 11.41 -4.01
C GLU A 373 26.11 12.42 -3.99
N GLU A 374 26.42 13.71 -3.82
CA GLU A 374 25.43 14.80 -3.85
C GLU A 374 24.83 14.93 -5.25
N LYS A 375 25.67 14.87 -6.30
CA LYS A 375 25.24 15.00 -7.70
C LYS A 375 24.39 13.83 -8.19
N LEU A 376 24.56 12.64 -7.62
CA LEU A 376 23.78 11.43 -7.90
C LEU A 376 22.68 11.16 -6.85
N SER A 377 22.49 12.05 -5.87
CA SER A 377 21.50 11.91 -4.77
C SER A 377 20.06 11.68 -5.24
N TRP A 378 19.71 12.12 -6.46
CA TRP A 378 18.40 11.99 -7.08
C TRP A 378 17.99 10.53 -7.37
N VAL A 379 18.96 9.60 -7.47
CA VAL A 379 18.72 8.21 -7.87
C VAL A 379 17.78 7.49 -6.91
N LEU A 380 17.98 7.57 -5.59
CA LEU A 380 17.11 6.90 -4.63
C LEU A 380 15.70 7.51 -4.51
N PRO A 381 15.52 8.85 -4.45
CA PRO A 381 14.21 9.51 -4.60
C PRO A 381 13.49 9.07 -5.88
N PHE A 382 14.20 9.05 -7.02
CA PHE A 382 13.67 8.57 -8.29
C PHE A 382 13.17 7.13 -8.21
N MET A 383 14.01 6.20 -7.74
CA MET A 383 13.67 4.79 -7.59
C MET A 383 12.52 4.54 -6.60
N LYS A 384 12.32 5.43 -5.62
CA LYS A 384 11.18 5.41 -4.68
C LYS A 384 9.90 6.02 -5.28
N SER A 385 10.01 7.01 -6.16
CA SER A 385 8.88 7.72 -6.79
C SER A 385 8.08 6.86 -7.79
N MET A 386 8.76 5.97 -8.54
CA MET A 386 8.18 5.23 -9.66
C MET A 386 6.96 4.39 -9.26
N LYS A 387 5.92 4.31 -10.10
CA LYS A 387 4.83 3.34 -9.94
C LYS A 387 5.39 1.92 -10.09
N PRO A 388 5.10 0.94 -9.19
CA PRO A 388 5.75 -0.38 -9.21
C PRO A 388 5.67 -1.13 -10.54
N ALA A 389 4.54 -1.05 -11.26
CA ALA A 389 4.38 -1.68 -12.58
C ALA A 389 5.37 -1.16 -13.64
N ASN A 390 5.90 0.06 -13.48
CA ASN A 390 6.77 0.73 -14.45
C ASN A 390 8.26 0.63 -14.08
N LEU A 391 8.64 -0.24 -13.12
CA LEU A 391 10.01 -0.30 -12.59
C LEU A 391 11.04 -0.80 -13.61
N VAL A 392 10.72 -1.81 -14.45
CA VAL A 392 11.75 -2.54 -15.22
C VAL A 392 12.59 -1.63 -16.14
N PRO A 393 12.02 -0.81 -17.05
CA PRO A 393 12.84 -0.09 -18.03
C PRO A 393 13.75 0.99 -17.41
N PRO A 394 13.27 1.87 -16.49
CA PRO A 394 14.15 2.81 -15.78
C PRO A 394 15.20 2.11 -14.92
N THR A 395 14.86 0.97 -14.28
CA THR A 395 15.84 0.20 -13.50
C THR A 395 16.95 -0.32 -14.40
N ARG A 396 16.62 -0.96 -15.52
CA ARG A 396 17.62 -1.46 -16.48
C ARG A 396 18.53 -0.34 -16.97
N ALA A 397 17.95 0.76 -17.46
CA ALA A 397 18.74 1.91 -17.94
C ALA A 397 19.66 2.51 -16.85
N MET A 398 19.21 2.56 -15.59
CA MET A 398 20.03 3.01 -14.46
C MET A 398 21.22 2.07 -14.21
N LEU A 399 20.98 0.77 -14.19
CA LEU A 399 22.01 -0.23 -13.87
C LEU A 399 22.98 -0.49 -15.03
N ASP A 400 22.52 -0.39 -16.29
CA ASP A 400 23.40 -0.42 -17.46
C ASP A 400 24.37 0.76 -17.46
N GLN A 401 23.96 1.94 -16.99
CA GLN A 401 24.87 3.08 -16.81
C GLN A 401 25.80 2.89 -15.60
N LEU A 402 25.24 2.69 -14.40
CA LEU A 402 25.98 2.71 -13.13
C LEU A 402 26.84 1.45 -12.86
N LEU A 403 26.36 0.27 -13.27
CA LEU A 403 26.99 -1.03 -12.98
C LEU A 403 27.71 -1.66 -14.19
N LYS A 404 27.63 -1.06 -15.39
CA LYS A 404 28.36 -1.51 -16.59
C LYS A 404 29.15 -0.39 -17.26
N GLU A 405 28.48 0.58 -17.89
CA GLU A 405 29.13 1.65 -18.67
C GLU A 405 30.20 2.41 -17.88
N PHE A 406 29.85 2.92 -16.70
CA PHE A 406 30.78 3.73 -15.91
C PHE A 406 31.90 2.89 -15.27
N GLN A 407 31.75 1.57 -15.25
CA GLN A 407 32.75 0.63 -14.73
C GLN A 407 33.78 0.20 -15.77
N ASP A 408 33.53 0.44 -17.07
CA ASP A 408 34.46 0.13 -18.17
C ASP A 408 35.82 0.82 -17.98
N GLU A 409 36.91 0.04 -18.08
CA GLU A 409 38.28 0.56 -17.96
C GLU A 409 38.72 1.34 -19.20
N ASN A 410 38.24 0.94 -20.39
CA ASN A 410 38.58 1.56 -21.66
C ASN A 410 38.02 2.98 -21.81
N LYS A 411 36.98 3.32 -21.02
CA LYS A 411 36.29 4.61 -21.10
C LYS A 411 36.88 5.70 -20.21
N GLY A 412 37.90 5.40 -19.39
CA GLY A 412 38.68 6.42 -18.68
C GLY A 412 37.94 7.17 -17.57
N TYR A 413 36.93 6.56 -16.93
CA TYR A 413 36.30 7.09 -15.73
C TYR A 413 37.20 6.95 -14.50
N SER A 414 37.17 7.93 -13.59
CA SER A 414 38.05 7.95 -12.42
C SER A 414 37.68 6.90 -11.37
N ARG A 415 38.66 6.43 -10.57
CA ARG A 415 38.42 5.37 -9.56
C ARG A 415 37.37 5.77 -8.51
N TYR A 416 37.34 7.04 -8.14
CA TYR A 416 36.34 7.59 -7.23
C TYR A 416 34.94 7.57 -7.88
N ALA A 417 34.81 8.03 -9.13
CA ALA A 417 33.57 7.96 -9.89
C ALA A 417 33.06 6.52 -10.02
N LYS A 418 33.92 5.56 -10.36
CA LYS A 418 33.58 4.13 -10.41
C LYS A 418 32.98 3.63 -9.10
N ARG A 419 33.65 3.87 -7.97
CA ARG A 419 33.20 3.42 -6.65
C ARG A 419 31.85 4.01 -6.24
N ILE A 420 31.64 5.31 -6.45
CA ILE A 420 30.39 5.98 -6.08
C ILE A 420 29.23 5.52 -6.99
N CYS A 421 29.45 5.43 -8.30
CA CYS A 421 28.46 4.89 -9.23
C CYS A 421 28.11 3.42 -8.93
N TRP A 422 29.10 2.61 -8.54
CA TRP A 422 28.90 1.22 -8.11
C TRP A 422 27.99 1.15 -6.89
N SER A 423 28.34 1.84 -5.79
CA SER A 423 27.53 1.88 -4.57
C SER A 423 26.09 2.36 -4.83
N ILE A 424 25.92 3.48 -5.53
CA ILE A 424 24.60 4.03 -5.84
C ILE A 424 23.79 3.10 -6.76
N GLY A 425 24.44 2.38 -7.68
CA GLY A 425 23.81 1.36 -8.51
C GLY A 425 23.34 0.14 -7.70
N LEU A 426 24.13 -0.32 -6.72
CA LEU A 426 23.73 -1.38 -5.79
C LEU A 426 22.54 -0.93 -4.92
N GLN A 427 22.60 0.27 -4.35
CA GLN A 427 21.48 0.85 -3.58
C GLN A 427 20.21 0.99 -4.45
N ALA A 428 20.34 1.39 -5.72
CA ALA A 428 19.21 1.47 -6.66
C ALA A 428 18.61 0.10 -7.00
N LEU A 429 19.44 -0.92 -7.24
CA LEU A 429 19.00 -2.30 -7.49
C LEU A 429 18.30 -2.89 -6.25
N LEU A 430 18.90 -2.77 -5.07
CA LEU A 430 18.29 -3.24 -3.82
C LEU A 430 16.95 -2.54 -3.56
N CYS A 431 16.86 -1.22 -3.81
CA CYS A 431 15.60 -0.48 -3.73
C CYS A 431 14.56 -1.01 -4.73
N ALA A 432 14.94 -1.36 -5.97
CA ALA A 432 14.01 -1.95 -6.94
C ALA A 432 13.45 -3.30 -6.47
N LEU A 433 14.33 -4.19 -5.99
CA LEU A 433 13.97 -5.52 -5.48
C LEU A 433 13.10 -5.44 -4.23
N GLN A 434 13.42 -4.57 -3.27
CA GLN A 434 12.61 -4.36 -2.07
C GLN A 434 11.22 -3.76 -2.39
N ARG A 435 11.15 -2.82 -3.33
CA ARG A 435 9.87 -2.25 -3.79
C ARG A 435 9.02 -3.28 -4.54
N ALA A 436 9.64 -4.18 -5.30
CA ALA A 436 8.97 -5.36 -5.83
C ALA A 436 8.44 -6.27 -4.70
N ARG A 437 9.30 -6.70 -3.77
CA ARG A 437 8.99 -7.62 -2.65
C ARG A 437 7.85 -7.12 -1.74
N THR A 438 7.64 -5.81 -1.66
CA THR A 438 6.58 -5.17 -0.85
C THR A 438 5.32 -4.82 -1.63
N SER A 439 5.45 -4.39 -2.89
CA SER A 439 4.35 -3.76 -3.65
C SER A 439 3.83 -4.64 -4.80
N LEU A 440 4.67 -5.52 -5.34
CA LEU A 440 4.34 -6.40 -6.46
C LEU A 440 4.11 -7.82 -5.95
N ARG A 441 2.85 -8.22 -6.07
CA ARG A 441 2.45 -9.61 -5.98
C ARG A 441 2.90 -10.32 -7.26
N GLY A 442 4.06 -10.96 -7.25
CA GLY A 442 4.50 -12.03 -8.17
C GLY A 442 4.26 -11.80 -9.67
N ASP A 443 4.41 -10.55 -10.13
CA ASP A 443 4.07 -10.11 -11.49
C ASP A 443 5.24 -10.37 -12.47
N THR A 444 4.95 -10.31 -13.77
CA THR A 444 5.93 -10.21 -14.87
C THR A 444 7.04 -9.18 -14.60
N VAL A 445 6.73 -8.08 -13.92
CA VAL A 445 7.70 -7.06 -13.49
C VAL A 445 8.71 -7.62 -12.47
N VAL A 446 8.28 -8.51 -11.56
CA VAL A 446 9.17 -9.21 -10.63
C VAL A 446 10.11 -10.12 -11.39
N VAL A 447 9.56 -10.94 -12.30
CA VAL A 447 10.33 -11.83 -13.18
C VAL A 447 11.42 -11.05 -13.91
N HIS A 448 11.08 -9.95 -14.60
CA HIS A 448 12.06 -9.18 -15.36
C HIS A 448 13.12 -8.47 -14.49
N LEU A 449 12.78 -8.01 -13.28
CA LEU A 449 13.76 -7.44 -12.34
C LEU A 449 14.73 -8.51 -11.82
N VAL A 450 14.23 -9.70 -11.50
CA VAL A 450 15.05 -10.87 -11.11
C VAL A 450 15.93 -11.34 -12.26
N GLU A 451 15.42 -11.34 -13.50
CA GLU A 451 16.22 -11.67 -14.68
C GLU A 451 17.36 -10.67 -14.93
N ILE A 452 17.17 -9.37 -14.66
CA ILE A 452 18.26 -8.38 -14.73
C ILE A 452 19.40 -8.77 -13.78
N VAL A 453 19.10 -9.12 -12.52
CA VAL A 453 20.14 -9.63 -11.60
C VAL A 453 20.79 -10.88 -12.18
N SER A 454 19.97 -11.87 -12.56
CA SER A 454 20.44 -13.21 -12.91
C SER A 454 21.10 -13.36 -14.29
N LYS A 455 20.92 -12.41 -15.20
CA LYS A 455 21.52 -12.40 -16.55
C LYS A 455 22.60 -11.32 -16.68
N ASP A 456 22.35 -10.13 -16.15
CA ASP A 456 23.11 -8.92 -16.50
C ASP A 456 24.17 -8.52 -15.46
N HIS A 457 24.03 -8.91 -14.19
CA HIS A 457 24.88 -8.40 -13.09
C HIS A 457 25.45 -9.45 -12.13
N ILE A 458 24.90 -10.67 -12.06
CA ILE A 458 25.28 -11.69 -11.07
C ILE A 458 26.79 -11.97 -10.97
N HIS A 459 27.53 -11.97 -12.09
CA HIS A 459 28.96 -12.25 -12.06
C HIS A 459 29.74 -11.15 -11.31
N ASN A 460 29.50 -9.89 -11.66
CA ASN A 460 30.12 -8.73 -11.02
C ASN A 460 29.74 -8.63 -9.54
N LEU A 461 28.48 -8.98 -9.20
CA LEU A 461 28.02 -9.07 -7.81
C LEU A 461 28.81 -10.15 -7.03
N MET A 462 29.07 -11.32 -7.61
CA MET A 462 29.90 -12.34 -6.94
C MET A 462 31.38 -11.94 -6.83
N GLN A 463 31.88 -11.13 -7.75
CA GLN A 463 33.24 -10.60 -7.71
C GLN A 463 33.45 -9.57 -6.58
N GLU A 464 32.42 -8.80 -6.22
CA GLU A 464 32.47 -7.91 -5.04
C GLU A 464 32.65 -8.71 -3.73
N LEU A 465 32.09 -9.93 -3.67
CA LEU A 465 32.16 -10.82 -2.51
C LEU A 465 33.38 -11.76 -2.52
N ASP A 466 34.38 -11.53 -3.39
CA ASP A 466 35.49 -12.47 -3.55
C ASP A 466 36.50 -12.34 -2.39
N GLY A 467 36.35 -13.21 -1.38
CA GLY A 467 37.08 -13.15 -0.12
C GLY A 467 36.21 -12.90 1.12
N ILE A 468 34.89 -12.75 0.95
CA ILE A 468 33.91 -12.59 2.03
C ILE A 468 34.03 -13.69 3.10
N GLU A 469 34.46 -14.90 2.71
CA GLU A 469 34.68 -16.02 3.63
C GLU A 469 35.78 -15.77 4.68
N LYS A 470 36.57 -14.70 4.52
CA LYS A 470 37.67 -14.29 5.41
C LYS A 470 37.36 -13.01 6.20
N LYS A 471 36.14 -12.46 6.08
CA LYS A 471 35.67 -11.25 6.78
C LYS A 471 34.67 -11.63 7.87
N THR A 472 34.95 -11.26 9.12
CA THR A 472 33.95 -11.22 10.19
C THR A 472 32.87 -10.18 9.88
N GLU A 473 31.71 -10.24 10.55
CA GLU A 473 30.61 -9.25 10.40
C GLU A 473 31.11 -7.79 10.41
N LEU A 474 31.98 -7.44 11.36
CA LEU A 474 32.56 -6.09 11.51
C LEU A 474 33.57 -5.68 10.43
N GLN A 475 33.89 -6.59 9.49
CA GLN A 475 34.81 -6.37 8.36
C GLN A 475 34.09 -6.43 7.00
N VAL A 476 32.81 -6.77 6.97
CA VAL A 476 31.95 -6.64 5.79
C VAL A 476 31.70 -5.14 5.57
N ASP A 477 31.97 -4.64 4.37
CA ASP A 477 31.73 -3.23 4.05
C ASP A 477 30.32 -2.98 3.48
N GLU A 478 29.95 -1.70 3.33
CA GLU A 478 28.61 -1.31 2.86
C GLU A 478 28.30 -1.89 1.46
N GLN A 479 29.31 -2.03 0.59
CA GLN A 479 29.12 -2.47 -0.78
C GLN A 479 28.88 -3.99 -0.81
N GLU A 480 29.66 -4.75 -0.04
CA GLU A 480 29.42 -6.17 0.17
C GLU A 480 28.06 -6.45 0.82
N GLN A 481 27.68 -5.71 1.87
CA GLN A 481 26.39 -5.88 2.54
C GLN A 481 25.22 -5.60 1.61
N LEU A 482 25.31 -4.57 0.76
CA LEU A 482 24.32 -4.30 -0.29
C LEU A 482 24.21 -5.49 -1.27
N VAL A 483 25.32 -6.11 -1.66
CA VAL A 483 25.30 -7.32 -2.51
C VAL A 483 24.66 -8.50 -1.79
N LEU A 484 24.99 -8.75 -0.52
CA LEU A 484 24.39 -9.81 0.30
C LEU A 484 22.86 -9.66 0.39
N ASP A 485 22.37 -8.45 0.65
CA ASP A 485 20.93 -8.16 0.66
C ASP A 485 20.29 -8.22 -0.75
N ILE A 486 21.02 -7.89 -1.83
CA ILE A 486 20.56 -8.10 -3.22
C ILE A 486 20.36 -9.60 -3.50
N ILE A 487 21.28 -10.45 -3.04
CA ILE A 487 21.14 -11.91 -3.16
C ILE A 487 19.89 -12.36 -2.39
N GLU A 488 19.75 -12.04 -1.09
CA GLU A 488 18.57 -12.44 -0.31
C GLU A 488 17.28 -12.03 -1.01
N ASN A 489 17.14 -10.76 -1.39
CA ASN A 489 15.90 -10.25 -1.97
C ASN A 489 15.62 -10.89 -3.35
N THR A 490 16.64 -11.18 -4.17
CA THR A 490 16.45 -11.86 -5.46
C THR A 490 15.92 -13.29 -5.27
N LEU A 491 16.49 -14.04 -4.32
CA LEU A 491 16.07 -15.42 -4.04
C LEU A 491 14.64 -15.48 -3.44
N VAL A 492 14.31 -14.55 -2.53
CA VAL A 492 12.95 -14.44 -1.96
C VAL A 492 11.92 -14.12 -3.06
N LEU A 493 12.25 -13.27 -4.03
CA LEU A 493 11.32 -12.89 -5.11
C LEU A 493 10.99 -14.06 -6.05
N ASP A 494 11.93 -14.95 -6.34
CA ASP A 494 11.69 -16.17 -7.14
C ASP A 494 10.70 -17.10 -6.39
N ILE A 495 10.87 -17.27 -5.08
CA ILE A 495 9.96 -18.08 -4.22
C ILE A 495 8.58 -17.43 -4.08
N GLN A 496 8.50 -16.09 -3.93
CA GLN A 496 7.23 -15.37 -3.92
C GLN A 496 6.48 -15.51 -5.25
N THR A 497 7.20 -15.48 -6.38
CA THR A 497 6.63 -15.67 -7.72
C THR A 497 6.04 -17.08 -7.87
N LEU A 498 6.79 -18.13 -7.47
CA LEU A 498 6.26 -19.50 -7.42
C LEU A 498 5.05 -19.64 -6.49
N SER A 499 5.09 -19.04 -5.30
CA SER A 499 3.96 -19.05 -4.36
C SER A 499 2.71 -18.41 -4.96
N GLN A 500 2.87 -17.36 -5.76
CA GLN A 500 1.77 -16.70 -6.42
C GLN A 500 1.24 -17.48 -7.61
N ALA A 501 2.10 -18.02 -8.46
CA ALA A 501 1.68 -18.89 -9.56
C ALA A 501 0.80 -20.04 -9.04
N ARG A 502 1.13 -20.62 -7.87
CA ARG A 502 0.29 -21.60 -7.17
C ARG A 502 -1.10 -21.03 -6.83
N GLN A 503 -1.17 -19.84 -6.23
CA GLN A 503 -2.41 -19.21 -5.80
C GLN A 503 -3.31 -18.75 -6.97
N VAL A 504 -2.72 -18.30 -8.08
CA VAL A 504 -3.45 -17.99 -9.32
C VAL A 504 -4.04 -19.27 -9.89
N ILE A 505 -3.25 -20.33 -10.07
CA ILE A 505 -3.73 -21.63 -10.55
C ILE A 505 -4.84 -22.22 -9.64
N LEU A 506 -4.77 -22.01 -8.32
CA LEU A 506 -5.84 -22.43 -7.39
C LEU A 506 -7.15 -21.65 -7.56
N THR A 507 -7.12 -20.41 -8.07
CA THR A 507 -8.28 -19.51 -8.12
C THR A 507 -8.86 -19.33 -9.52
N THR A 508 -8.02 -19.07 -10.53
CA THR A 508 -8.42 -18.91 -11.94
C THR A 508 -8.45 -20.24 -12.70
N LYS A 509 -7.60 -21.21 -12.30
CA LYS A 509 -7.25 -22.46 -13.03
C LYS A 509 -6.39 -22.26 -14.28
N GLU A 510 -5.93 -21.03 -14.51
CA GLU A 510 -5.12 -20.64 -15.65
C GLU A 510 -3.80 -20.02 -15.14
N LEU A 511 -2.89 -19.71 -16.06
CA LEU A 511 -1.63 -19.01 -15.76
C LEU A 511 -1.34 -18.06 -16.92
N GLU A 512 -1.34 -16.75 -16.65
CA GLU A 512 -1.33 -15.70 -17.68
C GLU A 512 0.04 -15.56 -18.38
N SER A 513 1.14 -15.81 -17.67
CA SER A 513 2.50 -15.87 -18.23
C SER A 513 3.11 -17.26 -18.04
N ASN A 514 3.84 -17.78 -19.04
CA ASN A 514 4.54 -19.06 -18.89
C ASN A 514 5.76 -18.95 -17.97
N ASP A 515 6.30 -17.75 -17.85
CA ASP A 515 7.61 -17.47 -17.25
C ASP A 515 7.56 -17.40 -15.72
N ALA A 516 6.40 -17.11 -15.13
CA ALA A 516 6.16 -17.12 -13.67
C ALA A 516 6.22 -18.53 -13.02
N VAL A 517 6.59 -19.56 -13.79
CA VAL A 517 6.87 -20.94 -13.34
C VAL A 517 8.30 -21.38 -13.71
N GLY A 518 9.07 -20.48 -14.31
CA GLY A 518 10.54 -20.58 -14.36
C GLY A 518 11.17 -20.27 -12.99
N LEU A 519 12.39 -20.75 -12.81
CA LEU A 519 13.32 -20.17 -11.84
C LEU A 519 14.07 -19.07 -12.59
N SER A 520 13.53 -17.85 -12.58
CA SER A 520 14.12 -16.73 -13.32
C SER A 520 15.47 -16.33 -12.73
N SER A 521 15.69 -16.63 -11.44
CA SER A 521 16.98 -16.48 -10.77
C SER A 521 17.89 -17.72 -10.85
N LEU A 522 17.69 -18.66 -11.78
CA LEU A 522 18.42 -19.95 -11.82
C LEU A 522 19.95 -19.79 -11.83
N GLN A 523 20.49 -18.78 -12.52
CA GLN A 523 21.92 -18.51 -12.49
C GLN A 523 22.35 -17.78 -11.20
N THR A 524 21.48 -16.96 -10.60
CA THR A 524 21.70 -16.41 -9.24
C THR A 524 21.84 -17.53 -8.21
N TRP A 525 20.87 -18.47 -8.16
CA TRP A 525 20.94 -19.66 -7.30
C TRP A 525 22.27 -20.41 -7.49
N LYS A 526 22.56 -20.83 -8.72
CA LYS A 526 23.75 -21.63 -9.02
C LYS A 526 25.04 -20.89 -8.72
N THR A 527 25.16 -19.62 -9.10
CA THR A 527 26.41 -18.87 -8.90
C THR A 527 26.64 -18.55 -7.43
N ALA A 528 25.62 -18.04 -6.71
CA ALA A 528 25.75 -17.74 -5.28
C ALA A 528 26.07 -19.00 -4.45
N ILE A 529 25.38 -20.12 -4.70
CA ILE A 529 25.69 -21.41 -4.05
C ILE A 529 27.12 -21.86 -4.36
N ARG A 530 27.58 -21.72 -5.62
CA ARG A 530 28.94 -22.10 -6.05
C ARG A 530 30.04 -21.18 -5.52
N SER A 531 29.72 -19.91 -5.24
CA SER A 531 30.63 -18.95 -4.60
C SER A 531 30.80 -19.17 -3.09
N MET A 532 29.91 -19.90 -2.42
CA MET A 532 30.11 -20.28 -1.01
C MET A 532 31.43 -21.06 -0.83
N LYS A 533 32.31 -20.55 0.03
CA LYS A 533 33.58 -21.18 0.43
C LYS A 533 33.53 -21.47 1.92
N SER A 534 34.41 -22.34 2.41
CA SER A 534 34.58 -22.59 3.84
C SER A 534 35.22 -21.38 4.54
N GLY A 535 34.57 -20.88 5.57
CA GLY A 535 34.92 -19.63 6.27
C GLY A 535 33.69 -19.01 6.92
N HIS A 536 33.67 -17.68 7.01
CA HIS A 536 32.61 -16.92 7.68
C HIS A 536 31.23 -17.01 7.00
N ALA A 537 30.18 -16.88 7.81
CA ALA A 537 28.82 -17.28 7.44
C ALA A 537 28.06 -16.30 6.51
N SER A 538 28.56 -15.11 6.20
CA SER A 538 27.79 -14.00 5.60
C SER A 538 27.05 -14.34 4.30
N LEU A 539 27.73 -14.98 3.33
CA LEU A 539 27.11 -15.41 2.06
C LEU A 539 26.15 -16.61 2.25
N PRO A 540 26.55 -17.71 2.94
CA PRO A 540 25.61 -18.77 3.34
C PRO A 540 24.34 -18.24 4.05
N THR A 541 24.47 -17.33 5.01
CA THR A 541 23.35 -16.71 5.73
C THR A 541 22.40 -15.97 4.79
N SER A 542 22.92 -15.28 3.79
CA SER A 542 22.10 -14.55 2.81
C SER A 542 21.33 -15.49 1.88
N ILE A 543 21.94 -16.61 1.48
CA ILE A 543 21.29 -17.66 0.67
C ILE A 543 20.23 -18.42 1.50
N VAL A 544 20.55 -18.74 2.76
CA VAL A 544 19.66 -19.45 3.70
C VAL A 544 18.52 -18.55 4.20
N SER A 545 18.71 -17.23 4.27
CA SER A 545 17.61 -16.26 4.45
C SER A 545 16.70 -16.23 3.21
N GLY A 546 17.30 -16.34 2.02
CA GLY A 546 16.61 -16.37 0.72
C GLY A 546 15.54 -17.46 0.57
N ILE A 547 15.71 -18.61 1.22
CA ILE A 547 14.81 -19.77 1.16
C ILE A 547 13.63 -19.74 2.16
N ASP A 548 13.51 -18.72 3.02
CA ASP A 548 12.53 -18.68 4.12
C ASP A 548 11.09 -19.04 3.70
N GLY A 549 10.63 -18.56 2.54
CA GLY A 549 9.28 -18.83 2.03
C GLY A 549 9.02 -20.26 1.53
N LEU A 550 10.03 -21.14 1.48
CA LEU A 550 9.89 -22.48 0.89
C LEU A 550 8.93 -23.39 1.68
N LEU A 551 8.88 -23.27 3.01
CA LEU A 551 8.09 -24.13 3.90
C LEU A 551 6.58 -24.08 3.63
N HIS A 552 6.06 -22.98 3.06
CA HIS A 552 4.64 -22.87 2.71
C HIS A 552 4.32 -23.28 1.26
N LEU A 553 5.23 -23.96 0.57
CA LEU A 553 5.00 -24.54 -0.75
C LEU A 553 4.79 -26.06 -0.64
N GLU A 554 3.81 -26.57 -1.39
CA GLU A 554 3.49 -28.00 -1.46
C GLU A 554 2.91 -28.31 -2.86
N LYS A 555 3.19 -29.51 -3.37
CA LYS A 555 2.77 -29.96 -4.70
C LYS A 555 1.24 -30.01 -4.83
N PHE A 556 0.73 -29.76 -6.04
CA PHE A 556 -0.70 -29.92 -6.32
C PHE A 556 -1.12 -31.38 -6.16
N THR A 557 -2.20 -31.63 -5.41
CA THR A 557 -2.71 -33.00 -5.22
C THR A 557 -3.32 -33.55 -6.51
N PRO A 558 -3.40 -34.89 -6.68
CA PRO A 558 -4.03 -35.50 -7.86
C PRO A 558 -5.47 -35.06 -8.12
N ARG A 559 -6.19 -34.57 -7.10
CA ARG A 559 -7.54 -34.00 -7.24
C ARG A 559 -7.50 -32.55 -7.73
N GLN A 560 -6.55 -31.74 -7.28
CA GLN A 560 -6.35 -30.37 -7.77
C GLN A 560 -5.87 -30.38 -9.23
N MET A 561 -4.95 -31.30 -9.58
CA MET A 561 -4.44 -31.46 -10.95
C MET A 561 -5.53 -31.77 -11.98
N GLN A 562 -6.66 -32.38 -11.59
CA GLN A 562 -7.79 -32.63 -12.50
C GLN A 562 -8.46 -31.35 -13.01
N ALA A 563 -8.30 -30.22 -12.30
CA ALA A 563 -8.96 -28.95 -12.66
C ALA A 563 -8.14 -28.06 -13.61
N ALA A 564 -6.80 -28.20 -13.62
CA ALA A 564 -5.87 -27.29 -14.29
C ALA A 564 -4.58 -28.00 -14.77
N ARG A 565 -4.72 -29.25 -15.25
CA ARG A 565 -3.62 -30.23 -15.37
C ARG A 565 -2.29 -29.66 -15.88
N GLN A 566 -2.26 -29.07 -17.07
CA GLN A 566 -1.03 -28.56 -17.69
C GLN A 566 -0.33 -27.49 -16.84
N HIS A 567 -1.08 -26.58 -16.20
CA HIS A 567 -0.53 -25.55 -15.34
C HIS A 567 -0.02 -26.14 -14.01
N THR A 568 -0.78 -27.06 -13.41
CA THR A 568 -0.38 -27.74 -12.16
C THR A 568 0.84 -28.66 -12.35
N GLU A 569 0.96 -29.33 -13.52
CA GLU A 569 2.13 -30.13 -13.87
C GLU A 569 3.35 -29.25 -14.10
N LYS A 570 3.23 -28.17 -14.89
CA LYS A 570 4.30 -27.17 -15.03
C LYS A 570 4.77 -26.63 -13.68
N TRP A 571 3.84 -26.25 -12.81
CA TRP A 571 4.16 -25.70 -11.48
C TRP A 571 4.90 -26.71 -10.60
N ASN A 572 4.42 -27.95 -10.54
CA ASN A 572 5.12 -29.02 -9.80
C ASN A 572 6.56 -29.20 -10.33
N HIS A 573 6.79 -29.21 -11.65
CA HIS A 573 8.15 -29.27 -12.22
C HIS A 573 8.99 -28.00 -11.95
N GLY A 574 8.38 -26.83 -11.77
CA GLY A 574 9.05 -25.62 -11.30
C GLY A 574 9.55 -25.78 -9.87
N TYR A 575 8.66 -26.25 -8.99
CA TYR A 575 8.95 -26.52 -7.59
C TYR A 575 9.98 -27.65 -7.40
N ASP A 576 9.86 -28.77 -8.12
CA ASP A 576 10.82 -29.88 -8.09
C ASP A 576 12.25 -29.45 -8.49
N ARG A 577 12.38 -28.50 -9.44
CA ARG A 577 13.70 -27.91 -9.76
C ARG A 577 14.27 -27.04 -8.64
N LEU A 578 13.43 -26.31 -7.90
CA LEU A 578 13.86 -25.53 -6.75
C LEU A 578 14.30 -26.45 -5.60
N LEU A 579 13.52 -27.49 -5.31
CA LEU A 579 13.89 -28.52 -4.34
C LEU A 579 15.20 -29.21 -4.71
N ALA A 580 15.43 -29.50 -6.00
CA ALA A 580 16.69 -30.08 -6.46
C ALA A 580 17.90 -29.16 -6.24
N LEU A 581 17.75 -27.83 -6.39
CA LEU A 581 18.82 -26.86 -6.07
C LEU A 581 19.08 -26.80 -4.55
N VAL A 582 18.00 -26.72 -3.75
CA VAL A 582 18.09 -26.61 -2.28
C VAL A 582 18.66 -27.89 -1.66
N GLY A 583 18.30 -29.07 -2.16
CA GLY A 583 18.92 -30.34 -1.79
C GLY A 583 20.35 -30.44 -2.33
N HIS A 584 20.48 -30.64 -3.64
CA HIS A 584 21.72 -31.14 -4.26
C HIS A 584 22.81 -30.10 -4.58
N GLU A 585 22.51 -28.79 -4.53
CA GLU A 585 23.56 -27.76 -4.65
C GLU A 585 23.78 -27.01 -3.32
N LEU A 586 22.73 -26.72 -2.53
CA LEU A 586 22.85 -26.01 -1.25
C LEU A 586 23.12 -26.92 -0.03
N LEU A 587 22.22 -27.85 0.31
CA LEU A 587 22.36 -28.69 1.51
C LEU A 587 23.57 -29.63 1.42
N ASP A 588 23.76 -30.32 0.29
CA ASP A 588 24.92 -31.19 0.05
C ASP A 588 26.27 -30.43 0.20
N ARG A 589 26.27 -29.10 0.03
CA ARG A 589 27.45 -28.23 0.25
C ARG A 589 27.58 -27.75 1.70
N LEU A 590 26.48 -27.45 2.38
CA LEU A 590 26.49 -27.13 3.81
C LEU A 590 26.87 -28.35 4.66
N GLU A 591 26.51 -29.56 4.24
CA GLU A 591 26.89 -30.81 4.91
C GLU A 591 28.43 -31.01 4.91
N ALA A 592 29.14 -30.40 3.95
CA ALA A 592 30.60 -30.44 3.83
C ALA A 592 31.34 -29.33 4.61
N PHE A 593 30.64 -28.48 5.39
CA PHE A 593 31.27 -27.48 6.26
C PHE A 593 31.74 -28.09 7.59
N SER A 594 32.65 -27.41 8.29
CA SER A 594 33.06 -27.86 9.64
C SER A 594 31.99 -27.57 10.69
N ALA A 595 32.06 -28.27 11.83
CA ALA A 595 31.12 -28.04 12.94
C ALA A 595 31.17 -26.59 13.45
N GLU A 596 32.35 -25.96 13.50
CA GLU A 596 32.47 -24.54 13.88
C GLU A 596 31.79 -23.60 12.89
N GLN A 597 31.90 -23.88 11.58
CA GLN A 597 31.27 -23.08 10.52
C GLN A 597 29.74 -23.22 10.53
N LEU A 598 29.24 -24.43 10.82
CA LEU A 598 27.81 -24.67 10.99
C LEU A 598 27.27 -24.05 12.29
N VAL A 599 28.07 -23.99 13.35
CA VAL A 599 27.76 -23.24 14.58
C VAL A 599 27.68 -21.73 14.31
N GLU A 600 28.66 -21.15 13.61
CA GLU A 600 28.63 -19.72 13.22
C GLU A 600 27.38 -19.42 12.37
N LEU A 601 27.09 -20.25 11.37
CA LEU A 601 25.89 -20.15 10.54
C LEU A 601 24.57 -20.32 11.34
N TYR A 602 24.56 -21.06 12.45
CA TYR A 602 23.36 -21.23 13.27
C TYR A 602 23.20 -20.19 14.39
N GLN A 603 24.26 -19.44 14.71
CA GLN A 603 24.15 -18.24 15.56
C GLN A 603 23.39 -17.13 14.82
N GLU A 604 23.53 -17.05 13.50
CA GLU A 604 22.81 -16.11 12.64
C GLU A 604 21.29 -16.37 12.64
N GLN A 605 20.51 -15.48 13.27
CA GLN A 605 19.07 -15.66 13.49
C GLN A 605 18.26 -15.77 12.18
N LYS A 606 18.73 -15.14 11.09
CA LYS A 606 18.18 -15.32 9.72
C LYS A 606 18.40 -16.75 9.23
N ALA A 607 19.63 -17.25 9.34
CA ALA A 607 20.03 -18.55 8.83
C ALA A 607 19.45 -19.71 9.66
N ALA A 608 19.45 -19.61 10.99
CA ALA A 608 18.81 -20.57 11.88
C ALA A 608 17.33 -20.77 11.53
N ARG A 609 16.61 -19.68 11.21
CA ARG A 609 15.22 -19.72 10.74
C ARG A 609 15.10 -20.43 9.38
N GLY A 610 15.96 -20.11 8.41
CA GLY A 610 15.96 -20.79 7.10
C GLY A 610 16.22 -22.30 7.21
N LEU A 611 17.24 -22.71 7.97
CA LEU A 611 17.55 -24.13 8.20
C LEU A 611 16.43 -24.86 8.94
N VAL A 612 15.82 -24.25 9.97
CA VAL A 612 14.68 -24.86 10.67
C VAL A 612 13.44 -24.94 9.76
N ASN A 613 13.21 -23.98 8.87
CA ASN A 613 12.14 -24.08 7.88
C ASN A 613 12.36 -25.29 6.92
N LEU A 614 13.60 -25.59 6.53
CA LEU A 614 13.91 -26.81 5.75
C LEU A 614 13.72 -28.09 6.57
N LEU A 615 14.11 -28.09 7.85
CA LEU A 615 13.91 -29.24 8.75
C LEU A 615 12.42 -29.56 8.94
N PHE A 616 11.54 -28.55 8.92
CA PHE A 616 10.09 -28.72 9.01
C PHE A 616 9.43 -29.07 7.66
N SER A 617 10.19 -29.22 6.57
CA SER A 617 9.66 -29.53 5.23
C SER A 617 8.82 -30.82 5.20
N GLY A 618 7.78 -30.81 4.36
CA GLY A 618 7.01 -32.00 4.00
C GLY A 618 7.67 -32.87 2.92
N GLU A 619 8.71 -32.37 2.24
CA GLU A 619 9.47 -33.12 1.23
C GLU A 619 10.58 -33.91 1.93
N GLY A 620 10.38 -35.22 2.09
CA GLY A 620 11.20 -36.07 2.96
C GLY A 620 12.71 -36.05 2.66
N GLN A 621 13.13 -35.82 1.41
CA GLN A 621 14.54 -35.67 1.06
C GLN A 621 15.17 -34.42 1.69
N ILE A 622 14.49 -33.26 1.58
CA ILE A 622 14.96 -31.99 2.17
C ILE A 622 15.07 -32.11 3.68
N HIS A 623 14.06 -32.73 4.32
CA HIS A 623 14.06 -33.00 5.75
C HIS A 623 15.27 -33.85 6.18
N GLN A 624 15.63 -34.89 5.43
CA GLN A 624 16.79 -35.75 5.76
C GLN A 624 18.13 -35.03 5.49
N SER A 625 18.32 -34.37 4.35
CA SER A 625 19.56 -33.62 4.08
C SER A 625 19.78 -32.48 5.09
N THR A 626 18.72 -31.77 5.50
CA THR A 626 18.82 -30.75 6.55
C THR A 626 19.14 -31.37 7.92
N LEU A 627 18.61 -32.56 8.20
CA LEU A 627 18.97 -33.29 9.41
C LEU A 627 20.45 -33.70 9.39
N SER A 628 21.01 -34.15 8.25
CA SER A 628 22.46 -34.42 8.14
C SER A 628 23.31 -33.18 8.45
N VAL A 629 22.95 -32.01 7.93
CA VAL A 629 23.63 -30.74 8.27
C VAL A 629 23.60 -30.49 9.79
N PHE A 630 22.47 -30.72 10.45
CA PHE A 630 22.39 -30.57 11.92
C PHE A 630 23.14 -31.66 12.71
N LYS A 631 23.27 -32.88 12.18
CA LYS A 631 24.17 -33.89 12.77
C LYS A 631 25.64 -33.45 12.70
N ASN A 632 26.07 -32.94 11.55
CA ASN A 632 27.45 -32.47 11.36
C ASN A 632 27.76 -31.22 12.21
N LEU A 633 26.76 -30.35 12.46
CA LEU A 633 26.85 -29.26 13.43
C LEU A 633 27.03 -29.78 14.86
N SER A 634 26.17 -30.70 15.30
CA SER A 634 26.09 -31.14 16.70
C SER A 634 27.10 -32.23 17.10
N GLY A 635 27.63 -32.98 16.13
CA GLY A 635 28.44 -34.19 16.35
C GLY A 635 27.61 -35.42 16.74
N GLU A 636 26.28 -35.39 16.63
CA GLU A 636 25.36 -36.40 17.18
C GLU A 636 24.63 -37.19 16.08
N ASP A 637 24.70 -38.53 16.13
CA ASP A 637 24.07 -39.41 15.15
C ASP A 637 22.53 -39.47 15.23
N ASN A 638 21.95 -39.19 16.40
CA ASN A 638 20.53 -39.33 16.67
C ASN A 638 19.76 -38.01 16.55
N ARG A 639 18.57 -38.04 15.95
CA ARG A 639 17.72 -36.85 15.73
C ARG A 639 17.36 -36.13 17.04
N ARG A 640 17.00 -36.87 18.09
CA ARG A 640 16.65 -36.28 19.41
C ARG A 640 17.86 -35.60 20.04
N ASP A 641 19.02 -36.23 19.97
CA ASP A 641 20.21 -35.78 20.72
C ASP A 641 20.91 -34.62 19.98
N CYS A 642 20.86 -34.63 18.65
CA CYS A 642 21.11 -33.47 17.80
C CYS A 642 20.18 -32.27 18.15
N LEU A 643 18.87 -32.48 18.26
CA LEU A 643 17.93 -31.43 18.69
C LEU A 643 18.18 -30.98 20.14
N MET A 644 18.58 -31.89 21.02
CA MET A 644 18.98 -31.60 22.40
C MET A 644 20.24 -30.72 22.45
N HIS A 645 21.22 -30.96 21.57
CA HIS A 645 22.39 -30.09 21.41
C HIS A 645 21.95 -28.67 21.03
N LEU A 646 21.13 -28.52 19.98
CA LEU A 646 20.65 -27.21 19.53
C LEU A 646 19.89 -26.45 20.62
N VAL A 647 18.96 -27.12 21.34
CA VAL A 647 18.20 -26.51 22.45
C VAL A 647 19.11 -26.15 23.65
N LYS A 648 20.19 -26.89 23.90
CA LYS A 648 21.16 -26.58 24.98
C LYS A 648 22.10 -25.43 24.63
N ALA A 649 22.63 -25.41 23.40
CA ALA A 649 23.61 -24.42 22.96
C ALA A 649 22.99 -23.10 22.47
N PHE A 650 21.82 -23.16 21.82
CA PHE A 650 21.20 -22.03 21.12
C PHE A 650 19.71 -21.90 21.50
N PHE A 651 19.39 -21.94 22.80
CA PHE A 651 18.01 -22.06 23.32
C PHE A 651 17.02 -21.06 22.69
N SER A 652 17.25 -19.75 22.88
CA SER A 652 16.38 -18.70 22.32
C SER A 652 16.29 -18.76 20.79
N THR A 653 17.44 -18.90 20.10
CA THR A 653 17.52 -18.95 18.63
C THR A 653 16.73 -20.14 18.06
N THR A 654 16.90 -21.33 18.64
CA THR A 654 16.26 -22.58 18.23
C THR A 654 14.76 -22.51 18.44
N LEU A 655 14.30 -22.16 19.64
CA LEU A 655 12.87 -22.09 19.94
C LEU A 655 12.17 -20.99 19.12
N THR A 656 12.83 -19.85 18.90
CA THR A 656 12.32 -18.77 18.04
C THR A 656 12.23 -19.22 16.58
N ALA A 657 13.27 -19.88 16.04
CA ALA A 657 13.26 -20.41 14.68
C ALA A 657 12.16 -21.48 14.47
N VAL A 658 11.99 -22.38 15.43
CA VAL A 658 10.92 -23.40 15.43
C VAL A 658 9.54 -22.77 15.51
N ALA A 659 9.34 -21.79 16.39
CA ALA A 659 8.07 -21.07 16.50
C ALA A 659 7.73 -20.29 15.21
N ASN A 660 8.72 -19.75 14.49
CA ASN A 660 8.53 -19.16 13.17
C ASN A 660 8.06 -20.21 12.14
N ALA A 661 8.69 -21.39 12.08
CA ALA A 661 8.26 -22.48 11.19
C ALA A 661 6.82 -22.93 11.50
N GLN A 662 6.49 -23.11 12.77
CA GLN A 662 5.12 -23.40 13.24
C GLN A 662 4.12 -22.30 12.83
N SER A 663 4.51 -21.02 12.94
CA SER A 663 3.71 -19.87 12.50
C SER A 663 3.44 -19.90 10.99
N VAL A 664 4.44 -20.23 10.17
CA VAL A 664 4.30 -20.35 8.71
C VAL A 664 3.29 -21.45 8.34
N ILE A 665 3.39 -22.62 8.97
CA ILE A 665 2.45 -23.74 8.78
C ILE A 665 1.02 -23.32 9.14
N ALA A 666 0.84 -22.71 10.32
CA ALA A 666 -0.46 -22.26 10.81
C ALA A 666 -1.08 -21.18 9.89
N LYS A 667 -0.30 -20.18 9.51
CA LYS A 667 -0.72 -19.03 8.69
C LYS A 667 -1.09 -19.41 7.25
N HIS A 668 -0.35 -20.33 6.64
CA HIS A 668 -0.54 -20.72 5.23
C HIS A 668 -1.42 -21.96 5.03
N HIS A 669 -1.81 -22.64 6.12
CA HIS A 669 -2.73 -23.79 6.10
C HIS A 669 -2.24 -24.97 5.23
N VAL A 670 -0.92 -25.16 5.15
CA VAL A 670 -0.27 -26.22 4.36
C VAL A 670 -0.34 -27.57 5.07
N PHE A 671 -0.60 -28.64 4.32
CA PHE A 671 -0.76 -29.98 4.89
C PHE A 671 0.57 -30.73 4.94
N ALA A 672 1.39 -30.64 3.88
CA ALA A 672 2.60 -31.43 3.73
C ALA A 672 3.56 -31.43 4.94
N PRO A 673 3.89 -30.30 5.59
CA PRO A 673 4.81 -30.30 6.74
C PRO A 673 4.20 -30.79 8.06
N CYS A 674 2.88 -31.04 8.15
CA CYS A 674 2.22 -31.26 9.44
C CYS A 674 2.71 -32.52 10.20
N SER A 675 3.03 -33.62 9.51
CA SER A 675 3.57 -34.82 10.20
C SER A 675 5.02 -34.62 10.67
N THR A 676 5.84 -33.88 9.89
CA THR A 676 7.18 -33.44 10.30
C THR A 676 7.09 -32.52 11.53
N PHE A 677 6.16 -31.57 11.53
CA PHE A 677 5.88 -30.66 12.65
C PHE A 677 5.58 -31.41 13.94
N MET A 678 4.68 -32.41 13.92
CA MET A 678 4.34 -33.19 15.13
C MET A 678 5.56 -33.95 15.64
N LYS A 679 6.34 -34.58 14.75
CA LYS A 679 7.52 -35.38 15.11
C LYS A 679 8.64 -34.51 15.72
N ILE A 680 9.01 -33.41 15.08
CA ILE A 680 10.08 -32.53 15.57
C ILE A 680 9.63 -31.74 16.82
N SER A 681 8.37 -31.31 16.90
CA SER A 681 7.86 -30.64 18.11
C SER A 681 7.73 -31.60 19.30
N THR A 682 7.48 -32.90 19.07
CA THR A 682 7.52 -33.94 20.12
C THR A 682 8.93 -34.12 20.66
N ASP A 683 9.93 -34.23 19.77
CA ASP A 683 11.34 -34.33 20.18
C ASP A 683 11.77 -33.10 20.98
N ILE A 684 11.48 -31.88 20.50
CA ILE A 684 11.84 -30.63 21.18
C ILE A 684 11.15 -30.53 22.56
N LEU A 685 9.86 -30.83 22.66
CA LEU A 685 9.16 -30.86 23.95
C LEU A 685 9.75 -31.91 24.89
N SER A 686 10.22 -33.04 24.37
CA SER A 686 10.96 -34.03 25.16
C SER A 686 12.29 -33.44 25.67
N CYS A 687 13.10 -32.84 24.79
CA CYS A 687 14.36 -32.19 25.17
C CYS A 687 14.16 -31.06 26.20
N LEU A 688 13.02 -30.37 26.18
CA LEU A 688 12.65 -29.38 27.19
C LEU A 688 12.18 -30.01 28.52
N CYS A 689 11.33 -31.06 28.46
CA CYS A 689 10.46 -31.45 29.59
C CYS A 689 10.64 -32.87 30.14
N ASP A 690 11.46 -33.73 29.50
CA ASP A 690 11.68 -35.12 29.95
C ASP A 690 12.12 -35.19 31.42
N SER A 691 11.69 -36.23 32.14
CA SER A 691 12.02 -36.46 33.55
C SER A 691 13.51 -36.69 33.83
N ASN A 692 14.28 -37.14 32.84
CA ASN A 692 15.65 -37.62 33.01
C ASN A 692 16.70 -36.56 32.60
N ASP A 693 16.52 -35.94 31.43
CA ASP A 693 17.50 -35.05 30.80
C ASP A 693 16.93 -33.69 30.32
N GLY A 694 15.66 -33.41 30.65
CA GLY A 694 14.94 -32.20 30.21
C GLY A 694 15.58 -30.89 30.66
N VAL A 695 15.80 -29.97 29.71
CA VAL A 695 16.47 -28.69 29.94
C VAL A 695 15.72 -27.81 30.94
N LEU A 696 14.39 -27.75 30.90
CA LEU A 696 13.58 -26.91 31.81
C LEU A 696 13.52 -27.42 33.26
N ARG A 697 14.02 -28.63 33.53
CA ARG A 697 14.14 -29.21 34.87
C ARG A 697 15.52 -29.00 35.49
N SER A 698 16.54 -28.73 34.66
CA SER A 698 17.96 -28.68 35.03
C SER A 698 18.55 -27.27 34.91
N LYS A 699 18.16 -26.49 33.90
CA LYS A 699 18.49 -25.07 33.73
C LYS A 699 17.35 -24.20 34.29
N THR A 700 17.68 -23.22 35.13
CA THR A 700 16.77 -22.10 35.41
C THR A 700 16.93 -21.07 34.29
N ILE A 701 15.86 -20.76 33.56
CA ILE A 701 15.84 -19.63 32.61
C ILE A 701 15.64 -18.33 33.38
N SER A 702 16.38 -17.29 32.99
CA SER A 702 16.40 -15.97 33.66
C SER A 702 16.49 -14.82 32.66
N GLU A 703 17.12 -15.05 31.50
CA GLU A 703 17.21 -14.13 30.38
C GLU A 703 15.84 -13.89 29.74
N GLU A 704 15.53 -12.64 29.42
CA GLU A 704 14.25 -12.25 28.83
C GLU A 704 14.04 -12.85 27.43
N ALA A 705 15.13 -13.13 26.71
CA ALA A 705 15.11 -13.81 25.41
C ALA A 705 14.66 -15.28 25.54
N ASP A 706 15.28 -16.07 26.42
CA ASP A 706 14.89 -17.46 26.71
C ASP A 706 13.42 -17.55 27.15
N ILE A 707 12.96 -16.62 28.01
CA ILE A 707 11.57 -16.54 28.47
C ILE A 707 10.60 -16.29 27.30
N LYS A 708 10.88 -15.27 26.48
CA LYS A 708 10.05 -14.93 25.30
C LYS A 708 10.02 -16.05 24.26
N ALA A 709 11.16 -16.70 24.01
CA ALA A 709 11.27 -17.79 23.06
C ALA A 709 10.47 -19.03 23.49
N LEU A 710 10.46 -19.36 24.79
CA LEU A 710 9.66 -20.44 25.35
C LEU A 710 8.15 -20.13 25.31
N GLU A 711 7.76 -18.89 25.64
CA GLU A 711 6.35 -18.45 25.56
C GLU A 711 5.85 -18.48 24.10
N LEU A 712 6.64 -17.97 23.14
CA LEU A 712 6.33 -17.97 21.71
C LEU A 712 6.26 -19.39 21.11
N PHE A 713 7.15 -20.30 21.52
CA PHE A 713 7.11 -21.71 21.10
C PHE A 713 5.83 -22.41 21.59
N TRP A 714 5.39 -22.18 22.83
CA TRP A 714 4.13 -22.73 23.34
C TRP A 714 2.92 -22.16 22.57
N GLU A 715 2.87 -20.85 22.36
CA GLU A 715 1.82 -20.17 21.59
C GLU A 715 1.72 -20.71 20.16
N MET A 716 2.84 -20.78 19.42
CA MET A 716 2.85 -21.21 18.03
C MET A 716 2.58 -22.71 17.87
N THR A 717 3.00 -23.56 18.83
CA THR A 717 2.65 -24.99 18.85
C THR A 717 1.13 -25.19 18.94
N TRP A 718 0.44 -24.45 19.83
CA TRP A 718 -1.02 -24.53 19.95
C TRP A 718 -1.75 -23.86 18.78
N THR A 719 -1.19 -22.81 18.18
CA THR A 719 -1.74 -22.16 16.98
C THR A 719 -1.69 -23.09 15.75
N ALA A 720 -0.59 -23.85 15.61
CA ALA A 720 -0.47 -24.90 14.58
C ALA A 720 -1.43 -26.06 14.83
N LEU A 721 -1.58 -26.52 16.08
CA LEU A 721 -2.57 -27.53 16.46
C LEU A 721 -4.01 -27.08 16.16
N GLU A 722 -4.41 -25.85 16.54
CA GLU A 722 -5.73 -25.29 16.19
C GLU A 722 -5.97 -25.36 14.68
N THR A 723 -4.97 -24.96 13.90
CA THR A 723 -5.04 -24.97 12.43
C THR A 723 -5.22 -26.40 11.91
N ILE A 724 -4.51 -27.39 12.46
CA ILE A 724 -4.70 -28.80 12.08
C ILE A 724 -6.12 -29.28 12.42
N PHE A 725 -6.60 -29.05 13.66
CA PHE A 725 -7.94 -29.45 14.09
C PHE A 725 -9.06 -28.80 13.24
N ARG A 726 -8.84 -27.56 12.78
CA ARG A 726 -9.74 -26.79 11.90
C ARG A 726 -9.67 -27.20 10.42
N GLN A 727 -8.48 -27.44 9.87
CA GLN A 727 -8.27 -27.67 8.44
C GLN A 727 -8.32 -29.15 8.02
N THR A 728 -8.32 -30.10 8.95
CA THR A 728 -8.38 -31.55 8.64
C THR A 728 -9.59 -31.94 7.79
N GLU A 729 -10.76 -31.34 8.01
CA GLU A 729 -11.94 -31.61 7.16
C GLU A 729 -11.75 -31.07 5.72
N PRO A 730 -11.36 -29.79 5.50
CA PRO A 730 -10.89 -29.29 4.20
C PRO A 730 -9.80 -30.15 3.54
N TRP A 731 -8.71 -30.50 4.23
CA TRP A 731 -7.61 -31.31 3.67
C TRP A 731 -8.07 -32.72 3.27
N SER A 732 -8.92 -33.39 4.07
CA SER A 732 -9.47 -34.70 3.69
C SER A 732 -10.26 -34.67 2.37
N ASN A 733 -10.83 -33.51 2.01
CA ASN A 733 -11.50 -33.30 0.74
C ASN A 733 -10.54 -33.07 -0.45
N LEU A 734 -9.24 -32.87 -0.24
CA LEU A 734 -8.24 -32.77 -1.32
C LEU A 734 -7.86 -34.12 -1.95
N GLY A 735 -8.40 -35.23 -1.45
CA GLY A 735 -8.27 -36.55 -2.08
C GLY A 735 -7.07 -37.39 -1.62
N TYR A 736 -6.54 -37.12 -0.42
CA TYR A 736 -5.60 -38.02 0.26
C TYR A 736 -6.24 -39.36 0.62
N ASP A 737 -5.43 -40.39 0.90
CA ASP A 737 -5.94 -41.70 1.31
C ASP A 737 -6.57 -41.67 2.72
N LYS A 738 -7.60 -42.48 2.92
CA LYS A 738 -8.40 -42.50 4.15
C LYS A 738 -7.65 -43.09 5.34
N THR A 739 -6.80 -44.08 5.09
CA THR A 739 -5.88 -44.68 6.07
C THR A 739 -4.88 -43.62 6.56
N MET A 740 -4.16 -42.98 5.63
CA MET A 740 -3.23 -41.89 5.92
C MET A 740 -3.89 -40.74 6.68
N MET A 741 -5.10 -40.31 6.28
CA MET A 741 -5.85 -39.29 7.04
C MET A 741 -6.29 -39.78 8.43
N GLN A 742 -6.65 -41.06 8.59
CA GLN A 742 -7.04 -41.64 9.89
C GLN A 742 -5.85 -41.72 10.85
N ASP A 743 -4.68 -42.16 10.35
CA ASP A 743 -3.46 -42.26 11.15
C ASP A 743 -2.86 -40.87 11.44
N PHE A 744 -2.94 -39.92 10.51
CA PHE A 744 -2.63 -38.50 10.78
C PHE A 744 -3.50 -37.91 11.90
N CYS A 745 -4.81 -38.24 11.95
CA CYS A 745 -5.67 -37.84 13.07
C CYS A 745 -5.23 -38.47 14.40
N ARG A 746 -4.65 -39.69 14.38
CA ARG A 746 -4.12 -40.35 15.59
C ARG A 746 -2.84 -39.66 16.05
N GLU A 747 -1.87 -39.46 15.15
CA GLU A 747 -0.67 -38.65 15.42
C GLU A 747 -1.05 -37.28 16.02
N THR A 748 -2.07 -36.61 15.46
CA THR A 748 -2.56 -35.31 15.95
C THR A 748 -3.12 -35.39 17.37
N MET A 749 -3.97 -36.38 17.67
CA MET A 749 -4.55 -36.54 19.01
C MET A 749 -3.50 -36.90 20.06
N ASP A 750 -2.53 -37.75 19.70
CA ASP A 750 -1.47 -38.18 20.60
C ASP A 750 -0.48 -37.05 20.89
N PHE A 751 -0.10 -36.28 19.87
CA PHE A 751 0.72 -35.10 20.04
C PHE A 751 0.01 -34.03 20.88
N ALA A 752 -1.27 -33.73 20.62
CA ALA A 752 -2.02 -32.72 21.39
C ALA A 752 -2.17 -33.09 22.88
N ASP A 753 -2.34 -34.39 23.20
CA ASP A 753 -2.39 -34.87 24.58
C ASP A 753 -1.01 -34.80 25.27
N PHE A 754 0.06 -35.19 24.56
CA PHE A 754 1.43 -35.08 25.05
C PHE A 754 1.88 -33.63 25.30
N VAL A 755 1.55 -32.71 24.39
CA VAL A 755 1.82 -31.26 24.53
C VAL A 755 1.10 -30.71 25.77
N PHE A 756 -0.17 -31.08 25.96
CA PHE A 756 -0.96 -30.59 27.09
C PHE A 756 -0.40 -31.05 28.44
N ASP A 757 0.11 -32.28 28.53
CA ASP A 757 0.71 -32.78 29.77
C ASP A 757 2.00 -32.03 30.16
N GLN A 758 2.73 -31.44 29.20
CA GLN A 758 3.92 -30.61 29.49
C GLN A 758 3.60 -29.24 30.11
N TYR A 759 2.34 -28.78 30.03
CA TYR A 759 1.89 -27.47 30.54
C TYR A 759 2.41 -27.16 31.95
N SER A 760 2.33 -28.15 32.85
CA SER A 760 2.65 -27.97 34.27
C SER A 760 4.13 -27.61 34.50
N ILE A 761 5.03 -28.07 33.62
CA ILE A 761 6.47 -27.84 33.69
C ILE A 761 6.78 -26.43 33.18
N ILE A 762 6.31 -26.12 31.97
CA ILE A 762 6.49 -24.82 31.31
C ILE A 762 5.91 -23.68 32.18
N ALA A 763 4.70 -23.87 32.73
CA ALA A 763 4.06 -22.91 33.62
C ALA A 763 4.83 -22.71 34.94
N HIS A 764 5.43 -23.76 35.50
CA HIS A 764 6.26 -23.66 36.70
C HIS A 764 7.57 -22.90 36.42
N THR A 765 8.28 -23.28 35.36
CA THR A 765 9.56 -22.65 34.97
C THR A 765 9.38 -21.16 34.64
N LEU A 766 8.35 -20.79 33.87
CA LEU A 766 8.03 -19.38 33.57
C LEU A 766 7.55 -18.60 34.80
N THR A 767 6.81 -19.22 35.72
CA THR A 767 6.43 -18.60 37.00
C THR A 767 7.66 -18.34 37.87
N SER A 768 8.61 -19.28 37.91
CA SER A 768 9.88 -19.13 38.64
C SER A 768 10.73 -17.98 38.07
N ALA A 769 10.92 -17.97 36.75
CA ALA A 769 11.70 -16.96 36.03
C ALA A 769 11.14 -15.54 36.22
N ARG A 770 9.82 -15.34 36.01
CA ARG A 770 9.15 -14.06 36.25
C ARG A 770 9.19 -13.63 37.72
N SER A 771 9.10 -14.58 38.66
CA SER A 771 9.24 -14.29 40.10
C SER A 771 10.65 -13.82 40.48
N ALA A 772 11.70 -14.38 39.84
CA ALA A 772 13.08 -13.92 40.02
C ALA A 772 13.31 -12.51 39.48
N GLN A 773 12.56 -12.10 38.44
CA GLN A 773 12.50 -10.73 37.93
C GLN A 773 11.59 -9.79 38.77
N GLY A 774 11.09 -10.24 39.93
CA GLY A 774 10.24 -9.47 40.83
C GLY A 774 8.76 -9.39 40.43
N LEU A 775 8.36 -10.03 39.33
CA LEU A 775 6.99 -10.02 38.82
C LEU A 775 6.14 -11.10 39.50
N LYS A 776 5.15 -10.68 40.30
CA LYS A 776 4.19 -11.58 40.96
C LYS A 776 3.05 -11.95 40.01
N GLY A 777 3.01 -13.19 39.50
CA GLY A 777 1.99 -13.54 38.49
C GLY A 777 1.74 -15.01 38.19
N GLY A 778 1.91 -15.96 39.13
CA GLY A 778 1.76 -17.40 38.81
C GLY A 778 0.40 -17.80 38.20
N LYS A 779 -0.71 -17.21 38.65
CA LYS A 779 -2.03 -17.39 38.00
C LYS A 779 -2.13 -16.69 36.64
N GLU A 780 -1.40 -15.62 36.42
CA GLU A 780 -1.40 -14.83 35.18
C GLU A 780 -0.59 -15.54 34.08
N VAL A 781 0.56 -16.14 34.44
CA VAL A 781 1.31 -17.09 33.60
C VAL A 781 0.41 -18.27 33.22
N GLY A 782 -0.28 -18.85 34.20
CA GLY A 782 -1.27 -19.90 33.93
C GLY A 782 -2.37 -19.46 32.95
N LYS A 783 -2.90 -18.23 33.09
CA LYS A 783 -3.90 -17.66 32.18
C LYS A 783 -3.37 -17.42 30.76
N ALA A 784 -2.17 -16.86 30.64
CA ALA A 784 -1.54 -16.61 29.35
C ALA A 784 -1.28 -17.91 28.58
N LEU A 785 -0.71 -18.92 29.25
CA LEU A 785 -0.40 -20.21 28.62
C LEU A 785 -1.65 -21.02 28.26
N LEU A 786 -2.73 -20.97 29.05
CA LEU A 786 -3.98 -21.71 28.76
C LEU A 786 -4.88 -21.05 27.71
N LYS A 787 -4.62 -19.80 27.32
CA LYS A 787 -5.34 -19.09 26.24
C LYS A 787 -5.35 -19.90 24.94
N PHE A 788 -4.18 -20.32 24.46
CA PHE A 788 -4.02 -20.99 23.16
C PHE A 788 -4.62 -22.42 23.14
N PRO A 789 -4.47 -23.26 24.18
CA PRO A 789 -5.27 -24.46 24.37
C PRO A 789 -6.79 -24.20 24.33
N THR A 790 -7.27 -23.08 24.88
CA THR A 790 -8.71 -22.72 24.87
C THR A 790 -9.19 -22.34 23.46
N GLU A 791 -8.35 -21.68 22.67
CA GLU A 791 -8.62 -21.37 21.27
C GLU A 791 -8.69 -22.67 20.43
N ALA A 792 -7.76 -23.61 20.65
CA ALA A 792 -7.79 -24.93 20.02
C ALA A 792 -8.98 -25.81 20.48
N PHE A 793 -9.39 -25.72 21.75
CA PHE A 793 -10.46 -26.52 22.36
C PHE A 793 -11.76 -26.52 21.55
N THR A 794 -12.15 -25.37 21.01
CA THR A 794 -13.38 -25.19 20.21
C THR A 794 -13.39 -26.01 18.91
N ASN A 795 -12.22 -26.43 18.42
CA ASN A 795 -12.08 -27.36 17.31
C ASN A 795 -11.86 -28.82 17.79
N ILE A 796 -11.11 -29.03 18.88
CA ILE A 796 -10.87 -30.34 19.49
C ILE A 796 -12.18 -31.03 19.85
N ILE A 797 -13.13 -30.33 20.49
CA ILE A 797 -14.43 -30.94 20.87
C ILE A 797 -15.23 -31.43 19.65
N ARG A 798 -15.02 -30.85 18.46
CA ARG A 798 -15.68 -31.30 17.22
C ARG A 798 -15.22 -32.68 16.77
N TRP A 799 -14.11 -33.19 17.31
CA TRP A 799 -13.61 -34.54 17.03
C TRP A 799 -14.32 -35.61 17.90
N LEU A 800 -15.11 -35.21 18.91
CA LEU A 800 -16.02 -36.12 19.64
C LEU A 800 -17.13 -36.70 18.74
N ARG A 801 -17.34 -36.17 17.53
CA ARG A 801 -18.25 -36.74 16.49
C ARG A 801 -17.62 -37.84 15.63
N LEU A 802 -16.32 -38.14 15.81
CA LEU A 802 -15.63 -39.17 15.04
C LEU A 802 -16.13 -40.59 15.41
N ARG A 803 -15.68 -41.59 14.63
CA ARG A 803 -16.17 -42.98 14.70
C ARG A 803 -15.08 -44.02 14.96
N ASP A 804 -13.85 -43.58 15.09
CA ASP A 804 -12.69 -44.37 15.47
C ASP A 804 -12.58 -44.38 17.00
N GLU A 805 -12.46 -45.56 17.58
CA GLU A 805 -12.55 -45.80 19.02
C GLU A 805 -11.35 -45.24 19.80
N TYR A 806 -10.17 -45.24 19.17
CA TYR A 806 -8.96 -44.64 19.72
C TYR A 806 -9.08 -43.11 19.75
N LEU A 807 -9.45 -42.50 18.62
CA LEU A 807 -9.66 -41.05 18.53
C LEU A 807 -10.72 -40.55 19.51
N ILE A 808 -11.83 -41.28 19.67
CA ILE A 808 -12.87 -40.95 20.67
C ILE A 808 -12.28 -40.97 22.08
N THR A 809 -11.53 -42.01 22.43
CA THR A 809 -10.98 -42.19 23.78
C THR A 809 -9.96 -41.10 24.12
N ARG A 810 -9.06 -40.77 23.18
CA ARG A 810 -8.08 -39.69 23.36
C ARG A 810 -8.74 -38.31 23.39
N ALA A 811 -9.75 -38.07 22.55
CA ALA A 811 -10.48 -36.80 22.53
C ALA A 811 -11.30 -36.56 23.80
N VAL A 812 -11.90 -37.61 24.39
CA VAL A 812 -12.59 -37.52 25.69
C VAL A 812 -11.60 -37.16 26.80
N GLY A 813 -10.49 -37.89 26.91
CA GLY A 813 -9.47 -37.64 27.93
C GLY A 813 -8.86 -36.24 27.84
N LEU A 814 -8.47 -35.80 26.64
CA LEU A 814 -7.93 -34.45 26.42
C LEU A 814 -8.95 -33.35 26.72
N THR A 815 -10.22 -33.53 26.32
CA THR A 815 -11.31 -32.59 26.65
C THR A 815 -11.48 -32.47 28.17
N ALA A 816 -11.48 -33.60 28.89
CA ALA A 816 -11.59 -33.61 30.35
C ALA A 816 -10.36 -32.98 31.05
N LYS A 817 -9.14 -33.27 30.60
CA LYS A 817 -7.89 -32.65 31.08
C LYS A 817 -7.95 -31.12 30.94
N ILE A 818 -8.36 -30.60 29.78
CA ILE A 818 -8.43 -29.16 29.51
C ILE A 818 -9.46 -28.49 30.44
N LEU A 819 -10.70 -29.00 30.49
CA LEU A 819 -11.77 -28.45 31.33
C LEU A 819 -11.34 -28.29 32.80
N VAL A 820 -10.63 -29.29 33.34
CA VAL A 820 -10.12 -29.27 34.72
C VAL A 820 -9.07 -28.17 34.93
N ARG A 821 -8.09 -28.02 34.03
CA ARG A 821 -7.03 -26.99 34.18
C ARG A 821 -7.55 -25.57 33.98
N LEU A 822 -8.50 -25.37 33.05
CA LEU A 822 -9.13 -24.06 32.86
C LEU A 822 -9.85 -23.59 34.14
N GLN A 823 -10.52 -24.50 34.85
CA GLN A 823 -11.19 -24.20 36.12
C GLN A 823 -10.19 -23.88 37.26
N GLU A 824 -9.07 -24.61 37.36
CA GLU A 824 -8.03 -24.34 38.37
C GLU A 824 -7.44 -22.92 38.26
N VAL A 825 -7.41 -22.39 37.04
CA VAL A 825 -6.86 -21.06 36.69
C VAL A 825 -7.95 -19.98 36.61
N GLY A 826 -9.22 -20.36 36.52
CA GLY A 826 -10.36 -19.44 36.40
C GLY A 826 -10.48 -18.84 35.00
N ILE A 827 -10.55 -19.70 33.98
CA ILE A 827 -10.96 -19.39 32.60
C ILE A 827 -12.25 -20.15 32.33
N GLU A 828 -13.29 -19.46 31.86
CA GLU A 828 -14.54 -20.06 31.40
C GLU A 828 -14.46 -20.40 29.90
N ILE A 829 -15.05 -21.51 29.47
CA ILE A 829 -15.22 -21.84 28.04
C ILE A 829 -16.36 -21.06 27.38
N ASP A 830 -16.31 -20.90 26.05
CA ASP A 830 -17.42 -20.32 25.28
C ASP A 830 -18.72 -21.13 25.48
N ALA A 831 -19.85 -20.43 25.58
CA ALA A 831 -21.15 -21.04 25.85
C ALA A 831 -21.59 -22.07 24.77
N LYS A 832 -21.16 -21.90 23.51
CA LYS A 832 -21.45 -22.87 22.43
C LYS A 832 -20.53 -24.08 22.54
N ALA A 833 -19.32 -23.93 23.07
CA ALA A 833 -18.44 -25.06 23.38
C ALA A 833 -19.02 -25.90 24.54
N ALA A 834 -19.50 -25.24 25.61
CA ALA A 834 -20.22 -25.91 26.70
C ALA A 834 -21.45 -26.66 26.18
N GLN A 835 -22.33 -25.98 25.44
CA GLN A 835 -23.56 -26.57 24.88
C GLN A 835 -23.28 -27.69 23.87
N TYR A 836 -22.19 -27.61 23.09
CA TYR A 836 -21.78 -28.71 22.20
C TYR A 836 -21.40 -29.97 22.97
N ILE A 837 -20.70 -29.84 24.10
CA ILE A 837 -20.34 -30.97 24.97
C ILE A 837 -21.60 -31.54 25.64
N GLU A 838 -22.51 -30.67 26.12
CA GLU A 838 -23.82 -31.09 26.64
C GLU A 838 -24.63 -31.86 25.59
N ASP A 839 -24.65 -31.39 24.34
CA ASP A 839 -25.31 -32.06 23.22
C ASP A 839 -24.66 -33.41 22.86
N VAL A 840 -23.34 -33.56 23.01
CA VAL A 840 -22.62 -34.84 22.85
C VAL A 840 -22.97 -35.82 23.97
N VAL A 841 -23.00 -35.35 25.22
CA VAL A 841 -23.32 -36.16 26.42
C VAL A 841 -24.78 -36.60 26.41
N THR A 842 -25.71 -35.69 26.13
CA THR A 842 -27.17 -35.95 26.12
C THR A 842 -27.65 -36.71 24.89
N SER A 843 -26.86 -36.81 23.82
CA SER A 843 -27.24 -37.55 22.60
C SER A 843 -27.36 -39.06 22.85
N SER A 844 -28.56 -39.60 22.59
CA SER A 844 -28.89 -41.03 22.69
C SER A 844 -29.07 -41.65 21.30
N GLU A 845 -28.89 -42.97 21.15
CA GLU A 845 -29.08 -43.68 19.86
C GLU A 845 -30.46 -43.41 19.22
N LYS A 846 -31.49 -43.18 20.04
CA LYS A 846 -32.87 -42.91 19.62
C LYS A 846 -33.17 -41.41 19.47
N ASN A 847 -32.30 -40.52 19.94
CA ASN A 847 -32.47 -39.07 19.89
C ASN A 847 -31.10 -38.38 19.95
N ALA A 848 -30.36 -38.44 18.84
CA ALA A 848 -29.00 -37.90 18.74
C ALA A 848 -29.01 -36.51 18.13
N LYS A 849 -28.80 -35.46 18.96
CA LYS A 849 -28.50 -34.10 18.49
C LYS A 849 -27.19 -34.11 17.69
N ILE A 850 -26.18 -34.80 18.22
CA ILE A 850 -24.87 -35.02 17.60
C ILE A 850 -24.64 -36.53 17.45
N LYS A 851 -24.32 -36.97 16.24
CA LYS A 851 -24.03 -38.39 15.96
C LYS A 851 -22.60 -38.71 16.40
N THR A 852 -22.48 -39.45 17.50
CA THR A 852 -21.22 -39.94 18.08
C THR A 852 -21.29 -41.44 18.40
N LYS A 853 -20.13 -42.05 18.68
CA LYS A 853 -19.97 -43.41 19.20
C LYS A 853 -19.54 -43.47 20.68
N LEU A 854 -19.46 -42.34 21.39
CA LEU A 854 -19.05 -42.31 22.80
C LEU A 854 -19.84 -43.31 23.66
N THR A 855 -19.12 -44.11 24.45
CA THR A 855 -19.68 -45.01 25.47
C THR A 855 -20.32 -44.23 26.62
N MET A 856 -21.18 -44.89 27.41
CA MET A 856 -21.81 -44.25 28.59
C MET A 856 -20.76 -43.83 29.64
N ASN A 857 -19.65 -44.58 29.78
CA ASN A 857 -18.55 -44.22 30.67
C ASN A 857 -17.86 -42.91 30.23
N GLN A 858 -17.54 -42.79 28.93
CA GLN A 858 -16.95 -41.59 28.35
C GLN A 858 -17.89 -40.37 28.43
N LYS A 859 -19.21 -40.58 28.32
CA LYS A 859 -20.20 -39.51 28.54
C LYS A 859 -20.24 -39.04 29.99
N ALA A 860 -20.22 -39.98 30.94
CA ALA A 860 -20.16 -39.64 32.37
C ALA A 860 -18.84 -38.96 32.77
N GLU A 861 -17.73 -39.30 32.10
CA GLU A 861 -16.44 -38.61 32.26
C GLU A 861 -16.51 -37.15 31.77
N LEU A 862 -16.99 -36.92 30.54
CA LEU A 862 -17.20 -35.57 30.01
C LEU A 862 -18.20 -34.76 30.84
N GLN A 863 -19.29 -35.37 31.29
CA GLN A 863 -20.26 -34.72 32.17
C GLN A 863 -19.59 -34.21 33.44
N ARG A 864 -18.89 -35.08 34.18
CA ARG A 864 -18.21 -34.70 35.44
C ARG A 864 -17.15 -33.62 35.23
N ALA A 865 -16.44 -33.65 34.10
CA ALA A 865 -15.46 -32.61 33.76
C ALA A 865 -16.14 -31.26 33.47
N LEU A 866 -17.29 -31.27 32.76
CA LEU A 866 -18.07 -30.07 32.45
C LEU A 866 -18.79 -29.50 33.68
N GLU A 867 -19.40 -30.34 34.52
CA GLU A 867 -20.02 -29.94 35.80
C GLU A 867 -18.98 -29.34 36.75
N LYS A 868 -17.80 -29.95 36.87
CA LYS A 868 -16.68 -29.40 37.66
C LYS A 868 -16.20 -28.04 37.11
N HIS A 869 -16.27 -27.83 35.80
CA HIS A 869 -15.86 -26.59 35.14
C HIS A 869 -16.90 -25.47 35.27
N LEU A 870 -18.19 -25.76 35.07
CA LEU A 870 -19.26 -24.77 35.18
C LEU A 870 -19.65 -24.46 36.63
N GLY A 871 -19.44 -25.40 37.56
CA GLY A 871 -19.92 -25.29 38.95
C GLY A 871 -21.41 -25.61 39.13
N GLU A 872 -22.11 -25.92 38.04
CA GLU A 872 -23.52 -26.31 37.99
C GLU A 872 -23.66 -27.79 37.59
N SER A 873 -24.70 -28.48 38.08
CA SER A 873 -24.97 -29.88 37.71
C SER A 873 -25.91 -29.95 36.51
N ILE A 874 -25.64 -30.89 35.59
CA ILE A 874 -26.39 -31.05 34.35
C ILE A 874 -27.54 -32.04 34.61
N GLU A 875 -28.77 -31.54 34.67
CA GLU A 875 -29.98 -32.37 34.84
C GLU A 875 -30.24 -33.26 33.62
N ILE A 876 -29.56 -34.42 33.56
CA ILE A 876 -29.88 -35.47 32.60
C ILE A 876 -31.30 -35.97 32.88
N THR A 877 -32.24 -35.52 32.05
CA THR A 877 -33.61 -36.04 32.04
C THR A 877 -33.61 -37.46 31.48
N GLU A 878 -33.33 -38.44 32.34
CA GLU A 878 -33.41 -39.85 31.96
C GLU A 878 -34.84 -40.17 31.49
N SER A 879 -34.98 -40.46 30.19
CA SER A 879 -36.24 -40.90 29.60
C SER A 879 -36.53 -42.36 30.00
N ARG A 880 -36.94 -42.53 31.26
CA ARG A 880 -37.31 -43.80 31.90
C ARG A 880 -38.27 -44.58 30.99
N PRO A 881 -38.03 -45.89 30.74
CA PRO A 881 -38.79 -46.63 29.74
C PRO A 881 -40.28 -46.68 30.11
N VAL A 882 -41.13 -46.22 29.19
CA VAL A 882 -42.59 -46.16 29.38
C VAL A 882 -43.19 -47.57 29.27
N ALA A 883 -43.17 -48.30 30.39
CA ALA A 883 -44.03 -49.46 30.58
C ALA A 883 -45.50 -48.99 30.73
N SER A 884 -46.41 -49.56 29.95
CA SER A 884 -47.80 -49.14 29.91
C SER A 884 -48.60 -49.61 31.11
N ALA A 885 -49.06 -48.68 31.95
CA ALA A 885 -50.08 -48.89 32.98
C ALA A 885 -51.02 -47.68 33.10
N GLN A 886 -52.27 -47.93 33.48
CA GLN A 886 -53.35 -46.94 33.50
C GLN A 886 -53.33 -46.07 34.77
N ALA A 887 -53.89 -44.86 34.68
CA ALA A 887 -53.96 -43.92 35.78
C ALA A 887 -54.83 -44.38 36.95
N LYS A 888 -54.43 -44.02 38.18
CA LYS A 888 -55.32 -43.88 39.35
C LYS A 888 -54.80 -42.77 40.29
N LYS A 889 -55.70 -42.27 41.14
CA LYS A 889 -55.56 -40.96 41.83
C LYS A 889 -54.71 -41.00 43.10
N GLN A 890 -54.22 -39.82 43.47
CA GLN A 890 -53.55 -39.47 44.72
C GLN A 890 -54.53 -39.41 45.92
N GLY A 891 -54.01 -39.64 47.14
CA GLY A 891 -54.71 -39.54 48.43
C GLY A 891 -54.37 -40.73 49.35
N THR A 892 -54.07 -40.58 50.63
CA THR A 892 -54.00 -39.37 51.48
C THR A 892 -53.05 -39.60 52.67
N LEU A 893 -52.52 -38.54 53.28
CA LEU A 893 -51.73 -38.60 54.52
C LEU A 893 -52.64 -38.68 55.77
N ALA A 894 -52.44 -39.66 56.64
CA ALA A 894 -52.96 -39.68 58.01
C ALA A 894 -52.22 -40.72 58.91
N GLY A 895 -51.74 -40.30 60.08
CA GLY A 895 -51.08 -41.17 61.08
C GLY A 895 -49.66 -41.61 60.68
N TRP A 896 -48.61 -41.40 61.48
CA TRP A 896 -48.54 -41.52 62.94
C TRP A 896 -47.69 -40.40 63.59
N ALA A 897 -47.87 -40.23 64.90
CA ALA A 897 -46.96 -39.50 65.78
C ALA A 897 -46.48 -40.44 66.90
N SER A 898 -45.40 -40.05 67.60
CA SER A 898 -44.52 -40.90 68.44
C SER A 898 -43.63 -41.85 67.59
N SER A 899 -42.39 -42.16 67.99
CA SER A 899 -41.76 -42.01 69.32
C SER A 899 -40.45 -41.20 69.39
N SER A 900 -40.12 -40.82 70.62
CA SER A 900 -38.81 -40.52 71.22
C SER A 900 -37.66 -41.49 70.84
N SER A 901 -36.36 -41.18 71.01
CA SER A 901 -35.66 -40.00 71.59
C SER A 901 -34.13 -40.03 71.39
N GLY A 902 -33.47 -38.86 71.47
CA GLY A 902 -32.05 -38.72 71.87
C GLY A 902 -31.19 -37.91 70.88
N ARG A 903 -30.29 -37.00 71.29
CA ARG A 903 -29.92 -36.49 72.64
C ARG A 903 -29.31 -35.06 72.53
N SER A 904 -29.26 -34.34 73.66
CA SER A 904 -28.68 -32.99 73.89
C SER A 904 -27.26 -32.77 73.30
N THR A 905 -26.83 -31.58 72.81
CA THR A 905 -26.79 -30.18 73.36
C THR A 905 -25.92 -30.04 74.64
N PRO A 906 -25.44 -28.85 75.11
CA PRO A 906 -25.61 -27.43 74.68
C PRO A 906 -24.62 -27.01 73.55
N VAL A 907 -24.24 -25.74 73.26
CA VAL A 907 -24.34 -24.41 73.94
C VAL A 907 -24.69 -23.28 72.93
N GLU A 908 -24.79 -22.00 73.35
CA GLU A 908 -25.22 -20.83 72.54
C GLU A 908 -24.34 -19.58 72.77
N GLY A 909 -24.13 -18.75 71.73
CA GLY A 909 -23.77 -17.32 71.84
C GLY A 909 -23.26 -16.71 70.52
N ALA A 910 -23.69 -15.54 70.04
CA ALA A 910 -24.80 -14.69 70.49
C ALA A 910 -25.31 -13.73 69.38
N LYS A 911 -26.65 -13.60 69.30
CA LYS A 911 -27.54 -12.42 69.02
C LYS A 911 -27.19 -11.28 68.01
N PRO A 912 -28.21 -10.55 67.46
CA PRO A 912 -28.31 -10.36 66.01
C PRO A 912 -28.63 -8.90 65.54
N ALA A 913 -28.80 -8.71 64.22
CA ALA A 913 -29.57 -7.65 63.49
C ALA A 913 -29.04 -7.55 62.05
N LYS A 914 -29.74 -7.07 61.01
CA LYS A 914 -31.16 -6.68 60.82
C LYS A 914 -31.49 -6.84 59.32
N ARG A 915 -32.77 -7.05 58.95
CA ARG A 915 -33.26 -6.87 57.57
C ARG A 915 -33.48 -5.37 57.27
N PRO A 916 -33.59 -4.97 56.00
CA PRO A 916 -34.94 -4.87 55.43
C PRO A 916 -35.08 -5.57 54.07
N GLY A 917 -36.31 -5.95 53.74
CA GLY A 917 -36.66 -6.52 52.43
C GLY A 917 -38.17 -6.63 52.29
N THR A 918 -38.72 -6.00 51.27
CA THR A 918 -40.11 -6.13 50.84
C THR A 918 -40.09 -6.01 49.33
N ILE A 919 -40.35 -7.11 48.64
CA ILE A 919 -40.29 -7.19 47.17
C ILE A 919 -41.73 -7.02 46.66
N ASP A 920 -41.89 -6.08 45.73
CA ASP A 920 -43.11 -5.90 44.97
C ASP A 920 -43.33 -7.14 44.08
N VAL A 921 -44.46 -7.82 44.28
CA VAL A 921 -44.79 -9.09 43.61
C VAL A 921 -45.30 -8.85 42.18
N ASP A 922 -45.98 -7.73 41.95
CA ASP A 922 -46.58 -7.39 40.66
C ASP A 922 -45.50 -6.94 39.66
N ALA A 923 -44.48 -6.22 40.16
CA ALA A 923 -43.27 -5.91 39.40
C ALA A 923 -42.49 -7.17 38.95
N TRP A 924 -42.58 -8.28 39.70
CA TRP A 924 -41.92 -9.55 39.36
C TRP A 924 -42.75 -10.36 38.35
N SER A 925 -44.08 -10.35 38.49
CA SER A 925 -45.03 -10.95 37.52
C SER A 925 -44.85 -10.37 36.12
N ALA A 926 -44.89 -9.04 35.97
CA ALA A 926 -44.79 -8.38 34.67
C ALA A 926 -43.45 -8.68 33.94
N LYS A 927 -42.36 -8.87 34.69
CA LYS A 927 -41.05 -9.22 34.14
C LYS A 927 -40.96 -10.70 33.72
N SER A 928 -41.58 -11.60 34.49
CA SER A 928 -41.68 -13.03 34.15
C SER A 928 -42.38 -13.25 32.82
N ASP A 929 -43.54 -12.63 32.60
CA ASP A 929 -44.31 -12.84 31.36
C ASP A 929 -43.65 -12.19 30.13
N ALA A 930 -42.94 -11.08 30.30
CA ALA A 930 -42.13 -10.49 29.23
C ALA A 930 -40.98 -11.41 28.77
N ASP A 931 -40.23 -12.02 29.70
CA ASP A 931 -39.20 -13.00 29.35
C ASP A 931 -39.80 -14.31 28.81
N ARG A 932 -41.00 -14.68 29.24
CA ARG A 932 -41.72 -15.86 28.72
C ARG A 932 -42.13 -15.69 27.25
N GLU A 933 -42.67 -14.53 26.90
CA GLU A 933 -43.02 -14.20 25.50
C GLU A 933 -41.77 -14.07 24.63
N LYS A 934 -40.71 -13.46 25.16
CA LYS A 934 -39.40 -13.36 24.48
C LYS A 934 -38.78 -14.74 24.19
N ARG A 935 -38.90 -15.69 25.13
CA ARG A 935 -38.50 -17.09 24.93
C ARG A 935 -39.39 -17.82 23.91
N ARG A 936 -40.69 -17.53 23.86
CA ARG A 936 -41.60 -18.09 22.83
C ARG A 936 -41.22 -17.62 21.44
N LEU A 937 -41.00 -16.31 21.25
CA LEU A 937 -40.60 -15.74 19.96
C LEU A 937 -39.25 -16.28 19.48
N ALA A 938 -38.29 -16.50 20.38
CA ALA A 938 -37.03 -17.19 20.05
C ALA A 938 -37.26 -18.64 19.59
N GLN A 939 -38.10 -19.41 20.30
CA GLN A 939 -38.43 -20.79 19.91
C GLN A 939 -39.19 -20.86 18.57
N GLU A 940 -40.03 -19.88 18.25
CA GLU A 940 -40.73 -19.80 16.96
C GLU A 940 -39.76 -19.45 15.81
N HIS A 941 -38.82 -18.53 16.04
CA HIS A 941 -37.73 -18.22 15.11
C HIS A 941 -36.84 -19.45 14.83
N ASP A 942 -36.36 -20.10 15.89
CA ASP A 942 -35.43 -21.23 15.75
C ASP A 942 -36.10 -22.45 15.11
N LYS A 943 -37.41 -22.64 15.35
CA LYS A 943 -38.20 -23.67 14.67
C LYS A 943 -38.40 -23.36 13.19
N ALA A 944 -38.64 -22.11 12.81
CA ALA A 944 -38.67 -21.70 11.40
C ALA A 944 -37.31 -21.88 10.71
N TYR A 945 -36.21 -21.64 11.42
CA TYR A 945 -34.85 -21.86 10.93
C TYR A 945 -34.52 -23.36 10.78
N ALA A 946 -34.96 -24.19 11.73
CA ALA A 946 -34.83 -25.65 11.67
C ALA A 946 -35.62 -26.28 10.52
N ASP A 947 -36.85 -25.84 10.26
CA ASP A 947 -37.64 -26.28 9.10
C ASP A 947 -36.97 -25.89 7.76
N LEU A 948 -36.30 -24.74 7.70
CA LEU A 948 -35.53 -24.30 6.53
C LEU A 948 -34.34 -25.24 6.24
N ILE A 949 -33.61 -25.66 7.29
CA ILE A 949 -32.47 -26.59 7.18
C ILE A 949 -32.93 -28.03 6.92
N GLY A 950 -34.04 -28.46 7.54
CA GLY A 950 -34.62 -29.80 7.39
C GLY A 950 -35.07 -30.13 5.96
N GLY A 951 -35.30 -29.12 5.12
CA GLY A 951 -35.58 -29.29 3.69
C GLY A 951 -34.38 -29.76 2.85
N ALA A 952 -33.15 -29.46 3.27
CA ALA A 952 -31.95 -29.67 2.44
C ALA A 952 -31.41 -31.11 2.46
N SER A 953 -31.61 -31.87 3.54
CA SER A 953 -30.95 -33.17 3.74
C SER A 953 -31.59 -34.35 2.99
N LYS A 954 -32.90 -34.28 2.69
CA LYS A 954 -33.68 -35.39 2.11
C LYS A 954 -33.33 -35.73 0.66
N GLY A 955 -32.54 -34.89 -0.03
CA GLY A 955 -32.15 -35.10 -1.42
C GLY A 955 -31.25 -36.33 -1.65
N SER A 956 -30.45 -36.74 -0.66
CA SER A 956 -29.45 -37.81 -0.86
C SER A 956 -30.01 -39.23 -0.83
N GLU A 957 -31.10 -39.48 -0.10
CA GLU A 957 -31.64 -40.83 0.09
C GLU A 957 -32.67 -41.19 -0.99
N ALA A 958 -33.47 -40.21 -1.42
CA ALA A 958 -34.38 -40.35 -2.56
C ALA A 958 -33.65 -40.71 -3.88
N PHE A 959 -32.44 -40.19 -4.08
CA PHE A 959 -31.66 -40.46 -5.30
C PHE A 959 -31.20 -41.93 -5.42
N LYS A 960 -30.96 -42.62 -4.30
CA LYS A 960 -30.56 -44.04 -4.30
C LYS A 960 -31.72 -44.98 -4.61
N GLN A 961 -32.94 -44.65 -4.19
CA GLN A 961 -34.13 -45.48 -4.47
C GLN A 961 -34.62 -45.35 -5.92
N MET A 962 -34.24 -44.29 -6.65
CA MET A 962 -34.74 -44.01 -8.00
C MET A 962 -34.01 -44.76 -9.15
N GLN A 963 -32.96 -45.53 -8.86
CA GLN A 963 -32.24 -46.33 -9.88
C GLN A 963 -32.74 -47.77 -10.02
N ALA A 964 -33.58 -48.27 -9.09
CA ALA A 964 -34.06 -49.64 -9.06
C ALA A 964 -35.53 -49.76 -9.52
N GLY A 965 -35.78 -49.65 -10.84
CA GLY A 965 -37.09 -49.92 -11.42
C GLY A 965 -37.39 -49.10 -12.67
N ARG A 966 -37.55 -49.75 -13.83
CA ARG A 966 -37.81 -49.09 -15.13
C ARG A 966 -38.86 -49.83 -15.94
N LYS A 967 -40.08 -49.28 -16.04
CA LYS A 967 -41.10 -49.56 -17.09
C LYS A 967 -42.22 -48.50 -17.05
N LEU A 968 -42.96 -48.40 -18.16
CA LEU A 968 -44.07 -47.47 -18.46
C LEU A 968 -45.30 -48.31 -18.86
N PRO A 969 -46.58 -47.83 -18.76
CA PRO A 969 -47.13 -46.79 -19.65
C PRO A 969 -48.14 -45.79 -18.99
N LEU A 970 -48.92 -45.08 -19.83
CA LEU A 970 -49.64 -43.82 -19.53
C LEU A 970 -51.13 -43.99 -19.19
N SER A 971 -51.70 -43.04 -18.42
CA SER A 971 -53.07 -42.47 -18.63
C SER A 971 -53.27 -41.15 -17.81
N LYS A 972 -54.43 -40.50 -17.93
CA LYS A 972 -54.83 -39.16 -17.41
C LYS A 972 -56.05 -39.27 -16.44
N PRO A 973 -56.59 -38.22 -15.77
CA PRO A 973 -56.10 -36.88 -15.39
C PRO A 973 -56.35 -36.49 -13.88
N MET A 974 -56.04 -35.22 -13.55
CA MET A 974 -56.43 -34.32 -12.42
C MET A 974 -57.86 -34.46 -11.80
N PRO A 975 -58.19 -33.84 -10.62
CA PRO A 975 -57.56 -32.64 -10.01
C PRO A 975 -57.35 -32.58 -8.47
N ALA A 976 -56.56 -31.58 -8.04
CA ALA A 976 -56.60 -30.98 -6.71
C ALA A 976 -56.22 -29.48 -6.80
N THR A 977 -56.89 -28.60 -6.05
CA THR A 977 -56.77 -27.13 -6.17
C THR A 977 -56.42 -26.44 -4.85
N GLN A 978 -56.12 -25.13 -4.91
CA GLN A 978 -56.09 -24.19 -3.77
C GLN A 978 -55.02 -24.43 -2.67
N LYS A 979 -53.72 -24.27 -2.99
CA LYS A 979 -52.76 -23.65 -2.04
C LYS A 979 -51.47 -23.03 -2.62
N ALA A 980 -51.38 -22.84 -3.94
CA ALA A 980 -50.18 -22.30 -4.60
C ALA A 980 -50.24 -20.78 -4.94
N ALA A 981 -51.41 -20.15 -4.88
CA ALA A 981 -51.63 -18.83 -5.49
C ALA A 981 -51.05 -17.62 -4.73
N GLN A 982 -50.88 -17.70 -3.40
CA GLN A 982 -50.45 -16.54 -2.60
C GLN A 982 -48.93 -16.31 -2.58
N ARG A 983 -48.11 -17.37 -2.60
CA ARG A 983 -46.63 -17.22 -2.50
C ARG A 983 -45.95 -16.66 -3.76
N GLN A 984 -46.66 -16.43 -4.86
CA GLN A 984 -46.08 -15.83 -6.07
C GLN A 984 -46.34 -14.32 -6.23
N GLN A 985 -47.16 -13.70 -5.37
CA GLN A 985 -47.45 -12.25 -5.50
C GLN A 985 -46.45 -11.34 -4.78
N ASP A 986 -45.83 -11.79 -3.68
CA ASP A 986 -44.97 -10.92 -2.88
C ASP A 986 -43.52 -10.86 -3.40
N ASP A 987 -42.93 -11.99 -3.79
CA ASP A 987 -41.59 -12.05 -4.43
C ASP A 987 -41.50 -11.13 -5.67
N HIS A 988 -42.60 -10.97 -6.41
CA HIS A 988 -42.61 -10.14 -7.62
C HIS A 988 -42.59 -8.63 -7.32
N LYS A 989 -43.16 -8.19 -6.18
CA LYS A 989 -43.12 -6.78 -5.76
C LYS A 989 -41.69 -6.35 -5.37
N GLY A 990 -41.00 -7.15 -4.56
CA GLY A 990 -39.66 -6.83 -4.06
C GLY A 990 -38.63 -6.63 -5.17
N PHE A 991 -38.68 -7.46 -6.22
CA PHE A 991 -37.80 -7.35 -7.38
C PHE A 991 -38.05 -6.06 -8.19
N LEU A 992 -39.31 -5.63 -8.31
CA LEU A 992 -39.69 -4.41 -9.02
C LEU A 992 -39.26 -3.14 -8.26
N THR A 993 -39.41 -3.11 -6.93
CA THR A 993 -38.91 -1.99 -6.11
C THR A 993 -37.38 -1.87 -6.15
N LYS A 994 -36.64 -2.98 -6.01
CA LYS A 994 -35.17 -2.93 -6.03
C LYS A 994 -34.62 -2.42 -7.36
N ARG A 995 -35.15 -2.92 -8.49
CA ARG A 995 -34.75 -2.47 -9.83
C ARG A 995 -35.15 -1.02 -10.11
N LYS A 996 -36.19 -0.49 -9.45
CA LYS A 996 -36.55 0.92 -9.54
C LYS A 996 -35.54 1.82 -8.81
N MET A 997 -35.16 1.47 -7.57
CA MET A 997 -34.14 2.20 -6.80
C MET A 997 -32.77 2.21 -7.52
N GLU A 998 -32.36 1.09 -8.12
CA GLU A 998 -31.11 1.02 -8.89
C GLU A 998 -31.14 1.94 -10.13
N LYS A 999 -32.28 2.03 -10.84
CA LYS A 999 -32.43 2.95 -11.97
C LYS A 999 -32.45 4.42 -11.52
N GLU A 1000 -33.13 4.72 -10.42
CA GLU A 1000 -33.24 6.06 -9.83
C GLU A 1000 -31.88 6.57 -9.31
N ALA A 1001 -31.07 5.69 -8.72
CA ALA A 1001 -29.69 5.98 -8.35
C ALA A 1001 -28.75 6.17 -9.56
N ALA A 1002 -28.96 5.41 -10.64
CA ALA A 1002 -28.21 5.59 -11.89
C ALA A 1002 -28.58 6.91 -12.60
N GLU A 1003 -29.86 7.26 -12.65
CA GLU A 1003 -30.33 8.54 -13.18
C GLU A 1003 -29.85 9.73 -12.32
N LYS A 1004 -29.80 9.58 -10.98
CA LYS A 1004 -29.22 10.60 -10.09
C LYS A 1004 -27.72 10.81 -10.34
N ARG A 1005 -26.92 9.73 -10.44
CA ARG A 1005 -25.49 9.84 -10.80
C ARG A 1005 -25.31 10.53 -12.15
N LYS A 1006 -26.10 10.16 -13.16
CA LYS A 1006 -26.02 10.76 -14.49
C LYS A 1006 -26.45 12.23 -14.51
N ALA A 1007 -27.37 12.64 -13.63
CA ALA A 1007 -27.74 14.04 -13.43
C ALA A 1007 -26.63 14.83 -12.69
N GLU A 1008 -25.97 14.25 -11.69
CA GLU A 1008 -24.81 14.83 -10.99
C GLU A 1008 -23.61 15.02 -11.94
N GLU A 1009 -23.40 14.07 -12.86
CA GLU A 1009 -22.38 14.12 -13.90
C GLU A 1009 -22.69 15.19 -14.97
N LEU A 1010 -23.96 15.27 -15.42
CA LEU A 1010 -24.41 16.28 -16.38
C LEU A 1010 -24.53 17.69 -15.76
N ALA A 1011 -24.67 17.81 -14.44
CA ALA A 1011 -24.57 19.07 -13.71
C ALA A 1011 -23.12 19.59 -13.67
N LYS A 1012 -22.14 18.70 -13.47
CA LYS A 1012 -20.70 19.06 -13.57
C LYS A 1012 -20.32 19.57 -14.96
N GLN A 1013 -20.87 18.97 -16.03
CA GLN A 1013 -20.70 19.48 -17.40
C GLN A 1013 -21.44 20.81 -17.70
N LYS A 1014 -22.23 21.35 -16.76
CA LYS A 1014 -22.94 22.64 -16.93
C LYS A 1014 -22.35 23.81 -16.14
N LEU A 1015 -21.21 23.63 -15.48
CA LEU A 1015 -20.48 24.69 -14.78
C LEU A 1015 -19.26 25.22 -15.57
N GLY A 1016 -19.41 25.36 -16.89
CA GLY A 1016 -18.32 25.81 -17.77
C GLY A 1016 -18.76 26.16 -19.19
N ALA A 1017 -19.58 27.21 -19.36
CA ALA A 1017 -19.84 27.83 -20.67
C ALA A 1017 -20.40 29.26 -20.54
N GLY A 1018 -19.69 30.23 -21.16
CA GLY A 1018 -20.10 31.64 -21.29
C GLY A 1018 -19.49 32.58 -20.23
N SER A 1019 -19.05 33.79 -20.57
CA SER A 1019 -18.85 34.41 -21.89
C SER A 1019 -18.01 35.70 -21.75
N GLY A 1020 -17.29 36.23 -22.74
CA GLY A 1020 -17.04 35.76 -24.11
C GLY A 1020 -16.95 36.89 -25.13
N VAL A 1021 -15.89 36.92 -25.96
CA VAL A 1021 -15.63 37.96 -26.98
C VAL A 1021 -15.59 37.35 -28.39
N ALA A 1022 -15.96 38.12 -29.42
CA ALA A 1022 -16.09 37.65 -30.80
C ALA A 1022 -15.67 38.69 -31.86
N GLY A 1023 -15.23 38.21 -33.03
CA GLY A 1023 -15.00 38.99 -34.26
C GLY A 1023 -13.63 38.73 -34.91
N LEU A 1024 -13.47 38.79 -36.23
CA LEU A 1024 -14.47 38.84 -37.32
C LEU A 1024 -13.80 38.49 -38.68
N GLY A 1025 -14.58 38.00 -39.67
CA GLY A 1025 -14.13 37.78 -41.05
C GLY A 1025 -13.76 36.33 -41.39
N ASP A 1026 -14.41 35.52 -42.25
CA ASP A 1026 -15.55 35.59 -43.21
C ASP A 1026 -15.11 35.18 -44.64
N MET A 1027 -16.06 34.67 -45.46
CA MET A 1027 -15.94 34.18 -46.84
C MET A 1027 -15.08 32.89 -47.04
N GLY A 1028 -15.61 31.72 -47.43
CA GLY A 1028 -17.00 31.27 -47.60
C GLY A 1028 -17.33 30.74 -49.01
N LYS A 1029 -17.97 29.56 -49.10
CA LYS A 1029 -18.90 29.12 -50.18
C LYS A 1029 -19.44 27.69 -49.99
N ASP A 1030 -20.75 27.53 -50.17
CA ASP A 1030 -21.42 26.25 -50.40
C ASP A 1030 -21.36 25.84 -51.89
N HIS A 1031 -21.42 24.54 -52.19
CA HIS A 1031 -22.63 23.90 -52.78
C HIS A 1031 -22.39 22.47 -53.35
N SER A 1032 -23.11 21.51 -52.76
CA SER A 1032 -24.09 20.60 -53.42
C SER A 1032 -23.76 19.69 -54.62
N VAL A 1033 -24.46 18.54 -54.63
CA VAL A 1033 -24.76 17.59 -55.74
C VAL A 1033 -23.70 16.53 -56.18
N LYS A 1034 -24.05 15.28 -55.86
CA LYS A 1034 -23.86 13.99 -56.57
C LYS A 1034 -23.12 13.96 -57.94
N GLY A 1035 -22.07 13.13 -58.00
CA GLY A 1035 -22.12 11.84 -58.72
C GLY A 1035 -21.59 11.73 -60.16
N GLN A 1036 -21.18 10.49 -60.53
CA GLN A 1036 -20.53 10.08 -61.80
C GLN A 1036 -19.10 10.65 -61.99
N GLY A 1037 -18.17 9.97 -62.68
CA GLY A 1037 -18.19 8.58 -63.15
C GLY A 1037 -16.92 8.16 -63.92
N VAL A 1038 -16.38 6.98 -63.56
CA VAL A 1038 -15.69 5.97 -64.40
C VAL A 1038 -14.91 6.43 -65.68
N TYR A 1039 -13.58 6.41 -65.56
CA TYR A 1039 -12.55 5.91 -66.51
C TYR A 1039 -12.08 6.69 -67.75
N VAL A 1040 -10.83 6.33 -68.13
CA VAL A 1040 -10.06 6.56 -69.38
C VAL A 1040 -9.39 7.94 -69.53
N ASP A 1041 -8.06 8.01 -69.39
CA ASP A 1041 -7.20 8.04 -70.59
C ASP A 1041 -5.74 7.56 -70.39
N SER A 1042 -5.36 6.67 -71.29
CA SER A 1042 -4.11 6.44 -72.04
C SER A 1042 -2.76 7.16 -71.71
N ASP A 1043 -1.77 6.34 -71.31
CA ASP A 1043 -0.58 5.91 -72.11
C ASP A 1043 0.68 6.80 -72.40
N GLU A 1044 1.76 6.09 -72.77
CA GLU A 1044 3.05 6.42 -73.43
C GLU A 1044 4.26 7.07 -72.70
N SER A 1045 5.41 6.34 -72.73
CA SER A 1045 6.84 6.76 -72.73
C SER A 1045 7.46 7.48 -71.48
N GLU A 1046 8.76 7.43 -71.12
CA GLU A 1046 10.00 6.66 -71.42
C GLU A 1046 11.06 7.02 -70.33
N SER A 1047 12.23 6.40 -70.07
CA SER A 1047 13.00 5.24 -70.58
C SER A 1047 13.93 4.67 -69.45
N GLU A 1048 14.70 3.59 -69.74
CA GLU A 1048 15.99 3.18 -69.09
C GLU A 1048 16.02 2.68 -67.61
N ASP A 1049 16.82 1.67 -67.20
CA ASP A 1049 17.45 0.52 -67.90
C ASP A 1049 17.97 -0.53 -66.86
N ASP A 1050 18.42 -1.70 -67.35
CA ASP A 1050 19.40 -2.68 -66.80
C ASP A 1050 19.30 -3.19 -65.33
N ASP A 1051 19.00 -4.49 -65.13
CA ASP A 1051 20.04 -5.57 -65.17
C ASP A 1051 19.46 -6.99 -64.89
N ASP A 1052 19.51 -7.83 -65.92
CA ASP A 1052 19.85 -9.26 -66.03
C ASP A 1052 19.40 -10.39 -65.04
N ASP A 1053 18.85 -11.43 -65.71
CA ASP A 1053 19.23 -12.85 -65.67
C ASP A 1053 18.43 -13.98 -64.95
N ASP A 1054 18.12 -14.96 -65.82
CA ASP A 1054 18.13 -16.42 -65.67
C ASP A 1054 16.99 -17.23 -65.01
N GLU A 1055 15.94 -17.38 -65.83
CA GLU A 1055 15.65 -18.61 -66.58
C GLU A 1055 15.01 -19.88 -65.96
N ALA A 1056 14.05 -20.38 -66.74
CA ALA A 1056 13.82 -21.79 -67.10
C ALA A 1056 13.62 -22.85 -66.00
N LYS A 1057 12.33 -23.12 -65.73
CA LYS A 1057 11.64 -24.14 -66.56
C LYS A 1057 10.12 -24.09 -66.52
N GLN A 1058 9.52 -23.83 -67.68
CA GLN A 1058 8.13 -24.13 -68.01
C GLN A 1058 8.00 -25.56 -68.58
N LEU A 1059 6.80 -25.86 -69.10
CA LEU A 1059 6.40 -26.99 -69.95
C LEU A 1059 5.98 -28.28 -69.20
N ASN A 1060 4.66 -28.46 -69.10
CA ASN A 1060 3.94 -29.20 -70.12
C ASN A 1060 2.46 -28.75 -70.19
N ASP A 1061 2.12 -28.12 -71.31
CA ASP A 1061 0.94 -28.28 -72.18
C ASP A 1061 -0.44 -28.48 -71.51
N GLU A 1062 -1.42 -27.57 -71.63
CA GLU A 1062 -2.09 -26.98 -72.82
C GLU A 1062 -3.35 -27.76 -73.32
N LEU A 1063 -4.12 -27.08 -74.18
CA LEU A 1063 -5.09 -27.57 -75.17
C LEU A 1063 -6.54 -27.97 -74.75
N PHE A 1064 -7.46 -27.06 -75.10
CA PHE A 1064 -8.87 -27.25 -75.52
C PHE A 1064 -10.04 -27.37 -74.50
N GLY A 1065 -10.55 -26.20 -74.05
CA GLY A 1065 -11.96 -25.77 -74.25
C GLY A 1065 -13.13 -26.37 -73.41
N ASP A 1066 -14.36 -25.80 -73.42
CA ASP A 1066 -14.80 -24.45 -73.83
C ASP A 1066 -16.24 -24.07 -73.33
N ILE A 1067 -16.63 -22.79 -73.44
CA ILE A 1067 -18.00 -22.21 -73.62
C ILE A 1067 -19.13 -22.43 -72.56
N SER A 1068 -19.30 -21.43 -71.67
CA SER A 1068 -20.54 -20.68 -71.31
C SER A 1068 -21.81 -21.33 -70.67
N LYS A 1069 -22.40 -20.70 -69.61
CA LYS A 1069 -23.66 -19.88 -69.67
C LYS A 1069 -24.31 -19.47 -68.31
N THR A 1070 -24.13 -18.20 -67.95
CA THR A 1070 -25.14 -17.21 -67.44
C THR A 1070 -26.23 -17.52 -66.38
N LYS A 1071 -26.31 -16.59 -65.39
CA LYS A 1071 -27.51 -16.06 -64.67
C LYS A 1071 -28.14 -17.00 -63.61
N LYS A 1072 -28.84 -16.52 -62.56
CA LYS A 1072 -29.50 -15.20 -62.34
C LYS A 1072 -29.54 -14.83 -60.83
N ILE A 1073 -29.59 -13.54 -60.49
CA ILE A 1073 -29.79 -13.02 -59.12
C ILE A 1073 -31.29 -12.77 -58.84
N VAL A 1074 -31.75 -12.96 -57.60
CA VAL A 1074 -33.06 -12.46 -57.11
C VAL A 1074 -32.96 -11.83 -55.71
N ARG A 1075 -33.44 -10.59 -55.63
CA ARG A 1075 -33.99 -9.82 -54.49
C ARG A 1075 -35.21 -9.06 -55.08
N PRO A 1076 -36.08 -8.32 -54.33
CA PRO A 1076 -36.04 -7.99 -52.90
C PRO A 1076 -37.41 -8.21 -52.18
N ASN A 1077 -37.53 -7.75 -50.93
CA ASN A 1077 -38.43 -6.62 -50.64
C ASN A 1077 -38.17 -6.01 -49.26
N VAL A 1078 -38.57 -4.75 -49.10
CA VAL A 1078 -38.61 -3.96 -47.86
C VAL A 1078 -39.97 -3.26 -47.85
N ASP A 1079 -40.63 -3.15 -46.70
CA ASP A 1079 -41.85 -2.35 -46.55
C ASP A 1079 -41.65 -1.26 -45.47
N PRO A 1080 -41.82 0.05 -45.79
CA PRO A 1080 -41.54 1.12 -44.86
C PRO A 1080 -42.82 1.75 -44.27
N ASN A 1081 -43.05 1.56 -42.97
CA ASN A 1081 -43.93 2.44 -42.19
C ASN A 1081 -43.54 2.42 -40.72
N GLY A 1082 -43.05 3.55 -40.20
CA GLY A 1082 -42.62 3.67 -38.82
C GLY A 1082 -43.45 4.68 -38.03
N ALA A 1083 -44.21 4.21 -37.03
CA ALA A 1083 -44.49 4.95 -35.80
C ALA A 1083 -45.09 4.04 -34.70
N VAL A 1084 -44.87 4.44 -33.44
CA VAL A 1084 -45.60 4.04 -32.21
C VAL A 1084 -45.53 2.56 -31.75
N GLY A 1085 -45.04 2.35 -30.51
CA GLY A 1085 -45.84 1.56 -29.54
C GLY A 1085 -45.26 0.29 -28.93
N LEU A 1086 -44.29 0.43 -28.01
CA LEU A 1086 -44.16 -0.33 -26.75
C LEU A 1086 -45.02 -1.61 -26.56
N LYS A 1087 -44.45 -2.81 -26.76
CA LYS A 1087 -44.84 -4.03 -25.99
C LYS A 1087 -43.60 -4.88 -25.62
N PRO A 1088 -43.64 -5.60 -24.47
CA PRO A 1088 -42.42 -6.07 -23.80
C PRO A 1088 -41.97 -7.50 -24.17
N GLU A 1089 -40.71 -7.81 -23.88
CA GLU A 1089 -40.15 -9.16 -24.02
C GLU A 1089 -40.85 -10.19 -23.11
N VAL A 1090 -41.39 -11.25 -23.72
CA VAL A 1090 -41.90 -12.42 -22.99
C VAL A 1090 -40.78 -13.45 -22.85
N LYS A 1091 -40.38 -13.70 -21.60
CA LYS A 1091 -39.35 -14.69 -21.23
C LYS A 1091 -39.63 -16.07 -21.85
N LYS A 1092 -38.69 -16.60 -22.65
CA LYS A 1092 -38.64 -18.02 -23.01
C LYS A 1092 -37.76 -18.78 -22.02
N GLY A 1093 -38.29 -19.85 -21.43
CA GLY A 1093 -37.59 -20.69 -20.45
C GLY A 1093 -36.62 -21.70 -21.10
N PRO A 1094 -35.81 -22.41 -20.30
CA PRO A 1094 -34.77 -23.30 -20.78
C PRO A 1094 -35.32 -24.55 -21.48
N THR A 1095 -34.89 -24.78 -22.72
CA THR A 1095 -35.19 -26.00 -23.49
C THR A 1095 -34.29 -27.15 -23.04
N LYS A 1096 -34.88 -28.33 -22.81
CA LYS A 1096 -34.13 -29.54 -22.43
C LYS A 1096 -33.31 -30.06 -23.62
N ILE A 1097 -32.01 -30.26 -23.41
CA ILE A 1097 -31.14 -30.97 -24.35
C ILE A 1097 -31.58 -32.43 -24.43
N GLN A 1098 -32.03 -32.89 -25.60
CA GLN A 1098 -32.19 -34.32 -25.89
C GLN A 1098 -30.88 -34.89 -26.45
N ARG A 1099 -30.54 -36.12 -26.03
CA ARG A 1099 -29.25 -36.76 -26.30
C ARG A 1099 -29.37 -37.72 -27.50
N THR A 1100 -29.32 -37.18 -28.71
CA THR A 1100 -29.42 -37.95 -29.96
C THR A 1100 -28.18 -38.82 -30.18
N GLN A 1101 -28.35 -40.14 -30.33
CA GLN A 1101 -27.28 -41.02 -30.80
C GLN A 1101 -27.02 -40.78 -32.30
N ARG A 1102 -25.75 -40.82 -32.72
CA ARG A 1102 -25.34 -40.80 -34.14
C ARG A 1102 -24.27 -41.85 -34.39
N ASN A 1103 -24.26 -42.39 -35.62
CA ASN A 1103 -23.45 -43.55 -36.00
C ASN A 1103 -21.98 -43.21 -36.29
N ALA A 1104 -21.13 -44.24 -36.27
CA ALA A 1104 -19.67 -44.19 -36.41
C ALA A 1104 -19.13 -43.81 -37.82
N ARG A 1105 -19.81 -42.90 -38.54
CA ARG A 1105 -19.26 -42.19 -39.71
C ARG A 1105 -18.96 -40.71 -39.44
N ASP A 1106 -19.46 -40.14 -38.34
CA ASP A 1106 -19.30 -38.72 -37.96
C ASP A 1106 -17.98 -38.46 -37.15
N MET A 1107 -16.94 -39.28 -37.39
CA MET A 1107 -15.70 -39.33 -36.59
C MET A 1107 -14.40 -39.25 -37.42
N ARG A 1108 -14.48 -38.70 -38.65
CA ARG A 1108 -13.29 -38.34 -39.47
C ARG A 1108 -13.14 -36.85 -39.76
N ALA A 1109 -14.17 -36.04 -39.51
CA ALA A 1109 -14.15 -34.58 -39.76
C ALA A 1109 -13.61 -33.76 -38.56
N ARG A 1110 -12.54 -34.26 -37.90
CA ARG A 1110 -11.90 -33.60 -36.73
C ARG A 1110 -10.38 -33.83 -36.69
N LEU A 1111 -9.69 -33.45 -37.76
CA LEU A 1111 -8.23 -33.28 -37.79
C LEU A 1111 -7.92 -31.96 -38.50
N ALA A 1112 -7.07 -31.14 -37.86
CA ALA A 1112 -6.64 -29.79 -38.25
C ALA A 1112 -7.76 -28.72 -38.44
N PRO A 1113 -7.65 -27.55 -37.80
CA PRO A 1113 -8.19 -26.31 -38.35
C PRO A 1113 -7.43 -25.94 -39.63
N ASP A 1114 -8.08 -25.28 -40.59
CA ASP A 1114 -7.36 -24.69 -41.72
C ASP A 1114 -6.57 -23.46 -41.25
N LEU A 1115 -5.25 -23.50 -41.43
CA LEU A 1115 -4.31 -22.45 -41.06
C LEU A 1115 -3.92 -21.55 -42.24
N GLN A 1116 -4.42 -21.78 -43.47
CA GLN A 1116 -4.23 -20.88 -44.62
C GLN A 1116 -4.53 -19.41 -44.31
N PRO A 1117 -5.62 -19.05 -43.60
CA PRO A 1117 -5.91 -17.64 -43.28
C PRO A 1117 -4.84 -17.02 -42.38
N LEU A 1118 -4.34 -17.78 -41.39
CA LEU A 1118 -3.32 -17.32 -40.46
C LEU A 1118 -1.96 -17.18 -41.15
N HIS A 1119 -1.60 -18.15 -41.99
CA HIS A 1119 -0.34 -18.11 -42.75
C HIS A 1119 -0.30 -16.92 -43.74
N LYS A 1120 -1.45 -16.56 -44.33
CA LYS A 1120 -1.60 -15.36 -45.19
C LYS A 1120 -1.62 -14.03 -44.43
N VAL A 1121 -1.78 -14.03 -43.10
CA VAL A 1121 -1.61 -12.85 -42.24
C VAL A 1121 -0.17 -12.72 -41.79
N ILE A 1122 0.48 -13.83 -41.40
CA ILE A 1122 1.90 -13.84 -41.01
C ILE A 1122 2.80 -13.45 -42.19
N LEU A 1123 2.54 -13.98 -43.40
CA LEU A 1123 3.24 -13.60 -44.65
C LEU A 1123 2.85 -12.20 -45.18
N LYS A 1124 2.06 -11.43 -44.44
CA LYS A 1124 1.75 -10.01 -44.72
C LYS A 1124 2.30 -9.06 -43.67
N TRP A 1125 3.05 -9.56 -42.70
CA TRP A 1125 3.70 -8.74 -41.68
C TRP A 1125 5.11 -8.40 -42.16
N ASP A 1126 5.33 -7.13 -42.51
CA ASP A 1126 6.68 -6.58 -42.64
C ASP A 1126 7.29 -6.43 -41.24
N PHE A 1127 8.61 -6.57 -41.13
CA PHE A 1127 9.36 -6.44 -39.89
C PHE A 1127 9.94 -5.03 -39.67
N PHE A 1128 9.90 -4.17 -40.70
CA PHE A 1128 10.51 -2.83 -40.69
C PHE A 1128 9.48 -1.68 -40.79
N HIS A 1129 8.31 -1.82 -40.14
CA HIS A 1129 7.27 -0.79 -40.14
C HIS A 1129 6.60 -0.55 -38.79
#